data_AF-A0A1E7ZE07-F1
#
_entry.id   AF-A0A1E7ZE07-F1
#
_cell.length_a   1.000
_cell.length_b   1.000
_cell.length_c   1.000
_cell.angle_alpha   90.00
_cell.angle_beta   90.00
_cell.angle_gamma   90.00
#
_symmetry.space_group_name_H-M   'P 1'
#
loop_
_entity.id
_entity.type
_entity.pdbx_description
1 polymer ?
#
loop_
_entity_poly.entity_id
_entity_poly.type
_entity_poly.pdbx_seq_one_letter_code
_entity_poly.pdbx_strand_id
1 'polypeptide(L)'
;MRKLFISTSVALALGLTGCGGSDTLEDIQADTPVQTPFSRIVFDPAAGDLNIPNDLLMLPGDDGFFDYTLNIPVADPSDFSDPQNALNVLDGWSTQHPFVIEVTTPSGVSLDASTLADGIMLFEATLGLDQSDPDCASLAIPSSGCKVGDQLQYGVDYVLSLVDSDTISVVPLQPLKPAHGYMLVMTTDLKDSSGNGVMGSTSWELVRQDINTLPLSSSAQLQLQTLVNSLVDPIIDMGYAREDISYVSAFTTQSTDIALNSVKRVMVAEFAGRAAAGDPTAAQALPVITITDPEGATNAMEALNLVDDATLAGAVQQGIAALPEAFAAFIPTIEATLAAGGFDSLQTCSGLLGTSSGAMAGTWGALNDFAVGVSTGILAQAGPFCAASHYQGSVSLPYYLALPSAEDPLAPTTGFWQAACDSGIVLAGAPDEALAAATPGPNYTLCEQIGLADLRVNGEMLDSARNITKFNPVPQTNVVQALDVQVTVPEPTVAAGLGFPISQPEAGWPVAILMHGITSKKEDMLAITGALSLAGIATVAIDHPLHGSRGFDLNGDGTDEINATTVSATHYMNLLSLPTARDNVRQSVSDLLGLRLGLNAVNDMTTMSAAQFDLSRVYFMGVSLGAMTGADFAAVTNSTMGGDLAALDSMYAVQAASLESPGGGVAQFLIDSPRFGPLIKGLLLSEASEDFQGLLVQLYGTVDVTQEQLVAAVAVFEENVTEAQAAEVQAVLSQFAFAAQTVLDAGDPNNYAQTMTATTPVHMMTVVGDGGENLPDQVIPVTTSLPLAGQAPFAAIAGLEQISVTATGDPVSGLVLFNQGAHASSLSPEASAAATTEMQREVAGFLSSDATVIPITDTSVVAN
;
A
#
# COMPACT_ATOMS: atom_id res chain seq x y z
N MET A 1 -26.71 21.16 -20.56
CA MET A 1 -27.02 21.81 -21.86
C MET A 1 -27.85 23.09 -21.67
N ARG A 2 -27.27 24.27 -21.96
CA ARG A 2 -27.85 25.38 -22.75
C ARG A 2 -26.86 26.55 -22.79
N LYS A 3 -25.87 26.44 -23.69
CA LYS A 3 -25.14 27.56 -24.26
C LYS A 3 -26.09 28.31 -25.19
N LEU A 4 -26.25 29.61 -25.01
CA LEU A 4 -26.47 30.68 -26.02
C LEU A 4 -27.07 31.90 -25.32
N PHE A 5 -26.36 33.04 -25.31
CA PHE A 5 -26.85 34.40 -25.59
C PHE A 5 -25.80 35.44 -25.13
N ILE A 6 -24.73 35.60 -25.91
CA ILE A 6 -24.00 36.87 -26.00
C ILE A 6 -24.17 37.35 -27.45
N SER A 7 -25.11 38.26 -27.67
CA SER A 7 -25.19 39.12 -28.86
C SER A 7 -26.41 40.03 -28.72
N THR A 8 -26.25 41.16 -28.05
CA THR A 8 -26.93 42.45 -28.32
C THR A 8 -26.73 43.41 -27.13
N SER A 9 -25.66 44.20 -27.12
CA SER A 9 -25.59 45.43 -26.30
C SER A 9 -24.61 46.50 -26.81
N VAL A 10 -23.91 46.31 -27.94
CA VAL A 10 -23.09 47.37 -28.55
C VAL A 10 -23.82 47.98 -29.74
N ALA A 11 -24.90 48.71 -29.46
CA ALA A 11 -25.56 49.56 -30.44
C ALA A 11 -26.45 50.58 -29.72
N LEU A 12 -25.86 51.57 -29.04
CA LEU A 12 -26.46 52.89 -28.73
C LEU A 12 -25.49 53.77 -27.92
N ALA A 13 -24.45 54.29 -28.59
CA ALA A 13 -23.72 55.47 -28.13
C ALA A 13 -22.98 56.13 -29.30
N LEU A 14 -23.69 56.44 -30.38
CA LEU A 14 -23.20 57.35 -31.44
C LEU A 14 -24.14 58.54 -31.51
N GLY A 15 -23.80 59.57 -30.76
CA GLY A 15 -24.57 60.81 -30.70
C GLY A 15 -23.91 61.86 -29.83
N LEU A 16 -22.66 62.24 -30.13
CA LEU A 16 -22.07 63.53 -29.75
C LEU A 16 -20.86 63.81 -30.64
N THR A 17 -21.08 64.64 -31.65
CA THR A 17 -20.04 65.27 -32.46
C THR A 17 -19.45 66.46 -31.70
N GLY A 18 -18.11 66.59 -31.66
CA GLY A 18 -17.45 67.90 -31.51
C GLY A 18 -16.30 68.03 -30.51
N CYS A 19 -15.11 67.54 -30.87
CA CYS A 19 -13.87 68.33 -30.76
C CYS A 19 -12.82 67.74 -31.70
N GLY A 20 -12.22 68.60 -32.55
CA GLY A 20 -11.29 68.18 -33.60
C GLY A 20 -9.94 67.73 -33.06
N GLY A 21 -9.58 66.50 -33.39
CA GLY A 21 -8.22 65.95 -33.40
C GLY A 21 -8.08 65.13 -34.68
N SER A 22 -6.96 65.28 -35.38
CA SER A 22 -6.73 64.79 -36.74
C SER A 22 -6.19 63.37 -36.80
N ASP A 23 -6.68 62.47 -35.95
CA ASP A 23 -6.22 61.09 -35.91
C ASP A 23 -7.23 60.22 -36.66
N THR A 24 -6.76 59.47 -37.65
CA THR A 24 -7.60 58.51 -38.39
C THR A 24 -7.85 57.27 -37.55
N LEU A 25 -8.87 56.47 -37.89
CA LEU A 25 -9.10 55.17 -37.22
C LEU A 25 -7.90 54.22 -37.37
N GLU A 26 -7.13 54.39 -38.46
CA GLU A 26 -5.87 53.69 -38.72
C GLU A 26 -4.74 54.16 -37.78
N ASP A 27 -4.69 55.46 -37.44
CA ASP A 27 -3.74 56.00 -36.45
C ASP A 27 -4.07 55.51 -35.03
N ILE A 28 -5.35 55.42 -34.67
CA ILE A 28 -5.79 54.87 -33.37
C ILE A 28 -5.47 53.37 -33.28
N GLN A 29 -5.64 52.59 -34.37
CA GLN A 29 -5.27 51.17 -34.39
C GLN A 29 -3.75 50.93 -34.39
N ALA A 30 -2.96 51.87 -34.90
CA ALA A 30 -1.49 51.80 -34.90
C ALA A 30 -0.86 52.23 -33.56
N ASP A 31 -1.49 53.17 -32.83
CA ASP A 31 -1.01 53.69 -31.53
C ASP A 31 -1.71 53.07 -30.31
N THR A 32 -2.67 52.16 -30.48
CA THR A 32 -3.15 51.33 -29.37
C THR A 32 -2.17 50.15 -29.23
N PRO A 33 -1.26 50.12 -28.24
CA PRO A 33 -0.48 48.92 -27.99
C PRO A 33 -1.45 47.77 -27.82
N VAL A 34 -1.32 46.72 -28.64
CA VAL A 34 -2.01 45.46 -28.40
C VAL A 34 -1.55 45.01 -27.02
N GLN A 35 -2.39 45.22 -26.02
CA GLN A 35 -2.17 44.69 -24.68
C GLN A 35 -2.30 43.18 -24.83
N THR A 36 -1.17 42.49 -25.03
CA THR A 36 -1.13 41.04 -24.96
C THR A 36 -1.54 40.68 -23.54
N PRO A 37 -2.63 39.93 -23.34
CA PRO A 37 -3.02 39.49 -22.02
C PRO A 37 -1.85 38.72 -21.38
N PHE A 38 -1.63 38.86 -20.08
CA PHE A 38 -0.63 38.05 -19.38
C PHE A 38 -1.14 36.63 -19.19
N SER A 39 -0.23 35.66 -19.26
CA SER A 39 -0.46 34.32 -18.73
C SER A 39 -0.64 34.41 -17.21
N ARG A 40 -1.66 33.72 -16.64
CA ARG A 40 -2.04 33.87 -15.23
C ARG A 40 -2.27 32.54 -14.54
N ILE A 41 -1.69 32.37 -13.36
CA ILE A 41 -1.88 31.16 -12.54
C ILE A 41 -3.34 31.07 -12.11
N VAL A 42 -3.92 29.86 -12.14
CA VAL A 42 -5.30 29.62 -11.68
C VAL A 42 -5.37 29.78 -10.16
N PHE A 43 -6.19 30.73 -9.72
CA PHE A 43 -6.51 30.97 -8.30
C PHE A 43 -7.77 31.82 -8.22
N ASP A 44 -8.91 31.19 -7.99
CA ASP A 44 -10.17 31.84 -7.65
C ASP A 44 -10.97 30.98 -6.65
N PRO A 45 -10.61 31.02 -5.35
CA PRO A 45 -11.28 30.22 -4.32
C PRO A 45 -12.81 30.42 -4.28
N ALA A 46 -13.30 31.61 -4.67
CA ALA A 46 -14.73 31.90 -4.68
C ALA A 46 -15.48 31.17 -5.81
N ALA A 47 -14.79 30.82 -6.89
CA ALA A 47 -15.32 30.03 -8.01
C ALA A 47 -15.05 28.52 -7.84
N GLY A 48 -14.24 28.13 -6.84
CA GLY A 48 -13.75 26.76 -6.68
C GLY A 48 -12.54 26.43 -7.54
N ASP A 49 -11.97 27.42 -8.23
CA ASP A 49 -10.83 27.22 -9.13
C ASP A 49 -9.52 27.35 -8.34
N LEU A 50 -9.00 26.21 -7.87
CA LEU A 50 -7.78 26.14 -7.08
C LEU A 50 -6.86 25.02 -7.58
N ASN A 51 -5.59 25.36 -7.78
CA ASN A 51 -4.56 24.35 -8.00
C ASN A 51 -4.38 23.51 -6.73
N ILE A 52 -4.35 22.18 -6.88
CA ILE A 52 -4.07 21.21 -5.81
C ILE A 52 -2.66 20.63 -5.97
N PRO A 53 -1.96 20.29 -4.88
CA PRO A 53 -2.38 20.33 -3.48
C PRO A 53 -2.42 21.77 -2.91
N ASN A 54 -3.40 22.04 -2.05
CA ASN A 54 -3.58 23.34 -1.39
C ASN A 54 -4.42 23.23 -0.10
N ASP A 55 -3.83 23.58 1.04
CA ASP A 55 -4.49 23.50 2.36
C ASP A 55 -5.55 24.58 2.60
N LEU A 56 -5.79 25.49 1.65
CA LEU A 56 -7.05 26.26 1.64
C LEU A 56 -8.27 25.33 1.64
N LEU A 57 -8.13 24.13 1.07
CA LEU A 57 -9.14 23.09 1.08
C LEU A 57 -9.22 22.32 2.40
N MET A 58 -8.42 22.65 3.43
CA MET A 58 -8.61 22.13 4.80
C MET A 58 -9.42 23.09 5.68
N LEU A 59 -9.75 24.29 5.19
CA LEU A 59 -10.49 25.25 5.98
C LEU A 59 -11.92 24.74 6.24
N PRO A 60 -12.48 25.00 7.44
CA PRO A 60 -13.85 24.64 7.75
C PRO A 60 -14.83 25.25 6.76
N GLY A 61 -15.86 24.49 6.41
CA GLY A 61 -16.97 24.95 5.58
C GLY A 61 -17.91 25.90 6.33
N ASP A 62 -19.07 26.19 5.71
CA ASP A 62 -20.10 27.07 6.27
C ASP A 62 -20.71 26.53 7.59
N ASP A 63 -20.57 25.23 7.87
CA ASP A 63 -21.03 24.59 9.11
C ASP A 63 -20.04 24.80 10.28
N GLY A 64 -18.82 25.24 10.00
CA GLY A 64 -17.77 25.48 10.98
C GLY A 64 -17.13 24.21 11.56
N PHE A 65 -17.44 23.02 11.04
CA PHE A 65 -16.82 21.78 11.51
C PHE A 65 -15.38 21.66 11.00
N PHE A 66 -14.46 21.29 11.88
CA PHE A 66 -13.04 21.14 11.55
C PHE A 66 -12.41 20.02 12.39
N ASP A 67 -11.99 18.96 11.73
CA ASP A 67 -11.32 17.79 12.31
C ASP A 67 -9.90 17.59 11.74
N TYR A 68 -9.41 18.57 10.97
CA TYR A 68 -8.13 18.59 10.25
C TYR A 68 -8.09 17.76 8.96
N THR A 69 -9.24 17.34 8.40
CA THR A 69 -9.23 16.71 7.07
C THR A 69 -9.39 17.71 5.92
N LEU A 70 -9.16 17.22 4.71
CA LEU A 70 -9.54 17.91 3.48
C LEU A 70 -11.07 18.08 3.42
N ASN A 71 -11.50 19.19 2.83
CA ASN A 71 -12.87 19.66 2.69
C ASN A 71 -13.11 20.16 1.26
N ILE A 72 -12.83 19.28 0.30
CA ILE A 72 -13.02 19.50 -1.13
C ILE A 72 -14.53 19.51 -1.43
N PRO A 73 -15.07 20.55 -2.09
CA PRO A 73 -16.46 20.57 -2.50
C PRO A 73 -16.80 19.42 -3.46
N VAL A 74 -17.73 18.57 -3.06
CA VAL A 74 -18.20 17.43 -3.87
C VAL A 74 -19.72 17.44 -4.01
N ALA A 75 -20.24 16.75 -5.02
CA ALA A 75 -21.68 16.71 -5.29
C ALA A 75 -22.46 15.92 -4.23
N ASP A 76 -21.89 14.80 -3.77
CA ASP A 76 -22.45 13.95 -2.72
C ASP A 76 -21.35 13.58 -1.71
N PRO A 77 -21.33 14.18 -0.50
CA PRO A 77 -20.33 13.88 0.52
C PRO A 77 -20.50 12.48 1.14
N SER A 78 -21.57 11.74 0.82
CA SER A 78 -21.77 10.36 1.27
C SER A 78 -21.28 9.30 0.28
N ASP A 79 -20.94 9.70 -0.95
CA ASP A 79 -20.46 8.80 -2.00
C ASP A 79 -18.92 8.73 -1.98
N PHE A 80 -18.38 7.67 -1.38
CA PHE A 80 -16.92 7.43 -1.35
C PHE A 80 -16.38 6.68 -2.57
N SER A 81 -17.24 6.37 -3.55
CA SER A 81 -16.80 5.90 -4.87
C SER A 81 -16.33 7.04 -5.78
N ASP A 82 -16.73 8.29 -5.47
CA ASP A 82 -16.11 9.48 -6.04
C ASP A 82 -14.69 9.65 -5.47
N PRO A 83 -13.63 9.55 -6.31
CA PRO A 83 -12.25 9.68 -5.84
C PRO A 83 -11.96 11.04 -5.19
N GLN A 84 -12.69 12.12 -5.55
CA GLN A 84 -12.53 13.41 -4.90
C GLN A 84 -13.08 13.41 -3.48
N ASN A 85 -14.25 12.78 -3.24
CA ASN A 85 -14.80 12.68 -1.90
C ASN A 85 -13.96 11.74 -1.01
N ALA A 86 -13.34 10.71 -1.59
CA ALA A 86 -12.39 9.85 -0.88
C ALA A 86 -11.19 10.61 -0.30
N LEU A 87 -10.82 11.78 -0.85
CA LEU A 87 -9.76 12.62 -0.29
C LEU A 87 -10.21 13.35 0.98
N ASN A 88 -11.51 13.59 1.18
CA ASN A 88 -12.04 14.37 2.31
C ASN A 88 -11.91 13.68 3.68
N VAL A 89 -11.48 12.42 3.70
CA VAL A 89 -11.17 11.68 4.95
C VAL A 89 -9.68 11.69 5.30
N LEU A 90 -8.86 12.45 4.57
CA LEU A 90 -7.42 12.51 4.72
C LEU A 90 -6.98 13.79 5.43
N ASP A 91 -5.92 13.70 6.23
CA ASP A 91 -5.32 14.82 6.96
C ASP A 91 -4.15 15.49 6.21
N GLY A 92 -4.06 15.25 4.90
CA GLY A 92 -3.01 15.76 4.03
C GLY A 92 -3.11 15.27 2.59
N TRP A 93 -2.17 15.74 1.78
CA TRP A 93 -1.96 15.38 0.39
C TRP A 93 -0.91 14.28 0.23
N SER A 94 -0.70 13.84 -1.02
CA SER A 94 0.24 12.75 -1.31
C SER A 94 1.67 13.10 -0.91
N THR A 95 2.42 12.12 -0.43
CA THR A 95 3.86 12.24 -0.19
C THR A 95 4.68 12.04 -1.47
N GLN A 96 4.12 11.45 -2.53
CA GLN A 96 4.93 10.93 -3.64
C GLN A 96 4.30 11.04 -5.02
N HIS A 97 2.98 11.23 -5.12
CA HIS A 97 2.33 11.33 -6.42
C HIS A 97 2.61 12.69 -7.06
N PRO A 98 2.87 12.75 -8.38
CA PRO A 98 2.96 14.01 -9.10
C PRO A 98 1.68 14.84 -8.98
N PHE A 99 1.81 16.15 -9.02
CA PHE A 99 0.67 17.05 -9.09
C PHE A 99 0.87 18.08 -10.20
N VAL A 100 -0.20 18.77 -10.57
CA VAL A 100 -0.19 19.73 -11.66
C VAL A 100 -0.58 21.12 -11.20
N ILE A 101 -0.01 22.12 -11.87
CA ILE A 101 -0.34 23.53 -11.68
C ILE A 101 -0.81 24.08 -13.03
N GLU A 102 -2.06 24.53 -13.05
CA GLU A 102 -2.70 25.13 -14.21
C GLU A 102 -2.44 26.63 -14.28
N VAL A 103 -2.13 27.09 -15.49
CA VAL A 103 -1.99 28.49 -15.87
C VAL A 103 -2.99 28.77 -16.99
N THR A 104 -3.71 29.89 -16.94
CA THR A 104 -4.47 30.36 -18.10
C THR A 104 -3.55 31.14 -19.02
N THR A 105 -3.32 30.65 -20.23
CA THR A 105 -2.50 31.34 -21.25
C THR A 105 -3.38 32.04 -22.30
N PRO A 106 -2.91 33.17 -22.88
CA PRO A 106 -3.55 33.77 -24.05
C PRO A 106 -3.53 32.84 -25.26
N SER A 107 -4.48 33.02 -26.18
CA SER A 107 -4.50 32.21 -27.41
C SER A 107 -3.20 32.36 -28.21
N GLY A 108 -2.57 31.22 -28.52
CA GLY A 108 -1.33 31.15 -29.29
C GLY A 108 -0.06 31.38 -28.46
N VAL A 109 -0.20 31.47 -27.13
CA VAL A 109 0.90 31.56 -26.16
C VAL A 109 0.99 30.24 -25.40
N SER A 110 2.20 29.81 -25.07
CA SER A 110 2.46 28.67 -24.19
C SER A 110 3.42 29.06 -23.08
N LEU A 111 3.61 28.21 -22.08
CA LEU A 111 4.68 28.37 -21.09
C LEU A 111 6.07 28.10 -21.73
N ASP A 112 7.10 28.79 -21.23
CA ASP A 112 8.49 28.54 -21.61
C ASP A 112 9.12 27.53 -20.64
N ALA A 113 9.21 26.27 -21.09
CA ALA A 113 9.76 25.17 -20.33
C ALA A 113 11.18 25.42 -19.78
N SER A 114 11.98 26.28 -20.45
CA SER A 114 13.35 26.57 -20.01
C SER A 114 13.41 27.43 -18.74
N THR A 115 12.30 28.05 -18.35
CA THR A 115 12.20 28.97 -17.21
C THR A 115 11.52 28.35 -15.99
N LEU A 116 11.11 27.08 -16.07
CA LEU A 116 10.40 26.38 -14.99
C LEU A 116 11.21 26.36 -13.69
N ALA A 117 12.48 25.95 -13.75
CA ALA A 117 13.32 25.82 -12.56
C ALA A 117 13.76 27.17 -11.96
N ASP A 118 13.77 28.24 -12.77
CA ASP A 118 14.06 29.60 -12.30
C ASP A 118 12.83 30.23 -11.63
N GLY A 119 11.63 29.89 -12.12
CA GLY A 119 10.37 30.49 -11.68
C GLY A 119 9.59 29.70 -10.63
N ILE A 120 9.94 28.45 -10.35
CA ILE A 120 9.15 27.55 -9.49
C ILE A 120 10.06 26.83 -8.49
N MET A 121 9.78 27.06 -7.21
CA MET A 121 10.57 26.54 -6.09
C MET A 121 9.65 25.84 -5.10
N LEU A 122 10.15 24.77 -4.48
CA LEU A 122 9.46 24.05 -3.41
C LEU A 122 10.28 24.15 -2.12
N PHE A 123 9.63 24.52 -1.03
CA PHE A 123 10.25 24.65 0.28
C PHE A 123 9.54 23.77 1.30
N GLU A 124 10.30 23.20 2.24
CA GLU A 124 9.72 22.75 3.50
C GLU A 124 9.11 23.93 4.25
N ALA A 125 8.07 23.70 5.02
CA ALA A 125 7.40 24.74 5.79
C ALA A 125 6.83 24.19 7.10
N THR A 126 6.91 25.00 8.14
CA THR A 126 6.10 24.82 9.34
C THR A 126 4.82 25.61 9.16
N LEU A 127 3.68 24.93 9.19
CA LEU A 127 2.36 25.54 9.03
C LEU A 127 1.67 25.74 10.39
N GLY A 128 0.50 26.37 10.39
CA GLY A 128 -0.25 26.59 11.62
C GLY A 128 -0.70 25.27 12.26
N LEU A 129 -0.97 25.30 13.57
CA LEU A 129 -1.31 24.12 14.39
C LEU A 129 -0.22 23.05 14.50
N ASP A 130 0.97 23.27 13.93
CA ASP A 130 2.11 22.37 14.10
C ASP A 130 2.60 22.39 15.56
N GLN A 131 2.37 21.30 16.27
CA GLN A 131 2.69 21.16 17.69
C GLN A 131 4.20 21.03 17.97
N SER A 132 5.02 20.81 16.94
CA SER A 132 6.48 20.74 17.09
C SER A 132 7.12 22.12 17.26
N ASP A 133 6.43 23.19 16.87
CA ASP A 133 6.91 24.57 16.98
C ASP A 133 5.94 25.43 17.83
N PRO A 134 6.36 25.96 18.99
CA PRO A 134 5.47 26.72 19.88
C PRO A 134 4.87 27.98 19.27
N ASP A 135 5.55 28.64 18.33
CA ASP A 135 5.02 29.84 17.69
C ASP A 135 3.89 29.45 16.71
N CYS A 136 4.13 28.39 15.93
CA CYS A 136 3.20 27.91 14.91
C CYS A 136 2.00 27.15 15.49
N ALA A 137 2.19 26.42 16.60
CA ALA A 137 1.12 25.74 17.34
C ALA A 137 -0.01 26.69 17.78
N SER A 138 0.31 27.98 17.98
CA SER A 138 -0.64 29.00 18.42
C SER A 138 -1.50 29.59 17.29
N LEU A 139 -1.13 29.34 16.02
CA LEU A 139 -1.87 29.81 14.86
C LEU A 139 -3.07 28.90 14.62
N ALA A 140 -4.27 29.46 14.77
CA ALA A 140 -5.52 28.71 14.68
C ALA A 140 -5.87 28.18 13.28
N ILE A 141 -5.19 28.67 12.23
CA ILE A 141 -5.45 28.28 10.84
C ILE A 141 -4.37 27.28 10.41
N PRO A 142 -4.73 26.04 10.05
CA PRO A 142 -3.75 25.00 9.69
C PRO A 142 -2.87 25.42 8.51
N SER A 143 -3.46 26.07 7.50
CA SER A 143 -2.78 26.48 6.26
C SER A 143 -1.96 27.77 6.40
N SER A 144 -1.86 28.37 7.59
CA SER A 144 -1.04 29.57 7.77
C SER A 144 0.45 29.28 7.62
N GLY A 145 1.12 30.06 6.77
CA GLY A 145 2.55 29.95 6.54
C GLY A 145 3.36 30.50 7.70
N CYS A 146 3.62 29.68 8.71
CA CYS A 146 4.29 30.17 9.91
C CYS A 146 5.77 30.43 9.69
N LYS A 147 6.50 29.43 9.19
CA LYS A 147 7.95 29.47 8.95
C LYS A 147 8.28 28.73 7.66
N VAL A 148 9.25 29.24 6.91
CA VAL A 148 9.80 28.57 5.71
C VAL A 148 11.10 27.88 6.11
N GLY A 149 11.20 26.62 5.73
CA GLY A 149 12.34 25.75 5.98
C GLY A 149 13.28 25.68 4.77
N ASP A 150 13.92 24.52 4.61
CA ASP A 150 14.89 24.29 3.54
C ASP A 150 14.22 24.25 2.17
N GLN A 151 14.92 24.78 1.16
CA GLN A 151 14.52 24.65 -0.24
C GLN A 151 14.85 23.24 -0.75
N LEU A 152 13.87 22.57 -1.34
CA LEU A 152 14.11 21.32 -2.05
C LEU A 152 14.91 21.57 -3.32
N GLN A 153 15.81 20.64 -3.64
CA GLN A 153 16.74 20.75 -4.75
C GLN A 153 16.12 20.23 -6.05
N TYR A 154 15.93 21.13 -7.02
CA TYR A 154 15.53 20.77 -8.39
C TYR A 154 16.52 19.79 -9.02
N GLY A 155 15.99 18.74 -9.65
CA GLY A 155 16.76 17.64 -10.27
C GLY A 155 17.27 16.59 -9.28
N VAL A 156 17.02 16.75 -7.98
CA VAL A 156 17.35 15.77 -6.94
C VAL A 156 16.10 15.36 -6.18
N ASP A 157 15.36 16.32 -5.64
CA ASP A 157 14.15 16.06 -4.84
C ASP A 157 12.87 16.11 -5.70
N TYR A 158 12.86 16.93 -6.75
CA TYR A 158 11.75 17.02 -7.69
C TYR A 158 12.21 17.49 -9.08
N VAL A 159 11.40 17.21 -10.10
CA VAL A 159 11.55 17.78 -11.45
C VAL A 159 10.26 18.46 -11.88
N LEU A 160 10.38 19.32 -12.89
CA LEU A 160 9.28 20.07 -13.49
C LEU A 160 9.23 19.77 -14.98
N SER A 161 8.03 19.61 -15.51
CA SER A 161 7.80 19.47 -16.95
C SER A 161 6.50 20.17 -17.35
N LEU A 162 6.32 20.42 -18.65
CA LEU A 162 5.03 20.83 -19.18
C LEU A 162 4.26 19.59 -19.62
N VAL A 163 3.00 19.46 -19.17
CA VAL A 163 2.07 18.44 -19.66
C VAL A 163 1.55 18.84 -21.04
N ASP A 164 1.25 20.12 -21.20
CA ASP A 164 0.75 20.74 -22.43
C ASP A 164 1.21 22.22 -22.53
N SER A 165 0.46 23.09 -23.20
CA SER A 165 0.83 24.49 -23.38
C SER A 165 0.84 25.31 -22.10
N ASP A 166 0.11 24.88 -21.07
CA ASP A 166 -0.33 25.75 -19.98
C ASP A 166 -0.47 25.03 -18.62
N THR A 167 -0.17 23.72 -18.59
CA THR A 167 -0.15 22.89 -17.39
C THR A 167 1.26 22.45 -17.05
N ILE A 168 1.69 22.72 -15.82
CA ILE A 168 3.01 22.34 -15.29
C ILE A 168 2.83 21.10 -14.42
N SER A 169 3.63 20.07 -14.62
CA SER A 169 3.73 18.92 -13.70
C SER A 169 4.89 19.12 -12.73
N VAL A 170 4.63 18.88 -11.45
CA VAL A 170 5.63 18.78 -10.39
C VAL A 170 5.74 17.31 -10.00
N VAL A 171 6.92 16.72 -10.20
CA VAL A 171 7.16 15.29 -10.02
C VAL A 171 8.20 15.10 -8.91
N PRO A 172 7.79 14.61 -7.72
CA PRO A 172 8.74 14.19 -6.69
C PRO A 172 9.68 13.08 -7.19
N LEU A 173 10.96 13.18 -6.85
CA LEU A 173 11.99 12.17 -7.10
C LEU A 173 12.37 11.38 -5.84
N GLN A 174 11.85 11.79 -4.69
CA GLN A 174 11.87 11.10 -3.41
C GLN A 174 10.52 11.32 -2.72
N PRO A 175 10.04 10.39 -1.88
CA PRO A 175 8.89 10.66 -1.04
C PRO A 175 9.15 11.90 -0.16
N LEU A 176 8.22 12.84 -0.17
CA LEU A 176 8.17 13.96 0.76
C LEU A 176 7.98 13.45 2.20
N LYS A 177 8.53 14.16 3.18
CA LYS A 177 8.33 13.85 4.60
C LYS A 177 6.82 13.78 4.92
N PRO A 178 6.35 12.75 5.63
CA PRO A 178 4.95 12.64 6.04
C PRO A 178 4.60 13.63 7.16
N ALA A 179 3.30 13.94 7.30
CA ALA A 179 2.76 14.88 8.28
C ALA A 179 3.47 16.25 8.29
N HIS A 180 3.98 16.70 7.14
CA HIS A 180 4.87 17.85 7.02
C HIS A 180 4.33 18.89 6.05
N GLY A 181 4.59 20.17 6.34
CA GLY A 181 4.17 21.28 5.50
C GLY A 181 5.18 21.60 4.39
N TYR A 182 4.67 22.06 3.26
CA TYR A 182 5.44 22.54 2.13
C TYR A 182 4.84 23.81 1.54
N MET A 183 5.68 24.64 0.93
CA MET A 183 5.25 25.79 0.13
C MET A 183 5.80 25.68 -1.29
N LEU A 184 4.91 25.60 -2.27
CA LEU A 184 5.22 25.81 -3.67
C LEU A 184 5.16 27.31 -3.97
N VAL A 185 6.29 27.89 -4.35
CA VAL A 185 6.43 29.32 -4.64
C VAL A 185 6.68 29.49 -6.13
N MET A 186 5.85 30.30 -6.78
CA MET A 186 6.03 30.69 -8.16
C MET A 186 6.30 32.19 -8.24
N THR A 187 7.21 32.56 -9.14
CA THR A 187 7.61 33.95 -9.36
C THR A 187 7.36 34.38 -10.79
N THR A 188 7.55 35.67 -11.05
CA THR A 188 7.49 36.24 -12.40
C THR A 188 8.67 35.82 -13.28
N ASP A 189 9.66 35.10 -12.74
CA ASP A 189 10.74 34.48 -13.53
C ASP A 189 10.29 33.30 -14.36
N LEU A 190 9.17 32.66 -14.00
CA LEU A 190 8.45 31.79 -14.92
C LEU A 190 7.94 32.65 -16.09
N LYS A 191 8.37 32.31 -17.32
CA LYS A 191 7.99 33.05 -18.53
C LYS A 191 7.03 32.26 -19.40
N ASP A 192 6.26 33.00 -20.18
CA ASP A 192 5.55 32.47 -21.34
C ASP A 192 6.41 32.57 -22.61
N SER A 193 5.92 31.99 -23.70
CA SER A 193 6.57 31.93 -25.01
C SER A 193 6.72 33.30 -25.68
N SER A 194 6.10 34.34 -25.12
CA SER A 194 6.28 35.74 -25.55
C SER A 194 7.36 36.46 -24.74
N GLY A 195 7.97 35.79 -23.75
CA GLY A 195 8.98 36.33 -22.84
C GLY A 195 8.40 37.15 -21.68
N ASN A 196 7.07 37.14 -21.50
CA ASN A 196 6.44 37.82 -20.38
C ASN A 196 6.46 36.94 -19.14
N GLY A 197 6.59 37.54 -17.95
CA GLY A 197 6.40 36.82 -16.70
C GLY A 197 4.96 36.31 -16.56
N VAL A 198 4.80 35.10 -16.03
CA VAL A 198 3.51 34.56 -15.62
C VAL A 198 3.08 35.28 -14.34
N MET A 199 1.90 35.88 -14.37
CA MET A 199 1.37 36.70 -13.28
C MET A 199 0.43 35.88 -12.39
N GLY A 200 0.14 36.36 -11.18
CA GLY A 200 -0.98 35.79 -10.41
C GLY A 200 -2.33 36.04 -11.08
N SER A 201 -3.35 35.28 -10.68
CA SER A 201 -4.73 35.60 -11.05
C SER A 201 -5.12 36.99 -10.55
N THR A 202 -6.17 37.60 -11.09
CA THR A 202 -6.67 38.88 -10.56
C THR A 202 -7.09 38.79 -9.09
N SER A 203 -7.60 37.62 -8.67
CA SER A 203 -7.96 37.36 -7.27
C SER A 203 -6.71 37.28 -6.40
N TRP A 204 -5.66 36.57 -6.86
CA TRP A 204 -4.36 36.50 -6.18
C TRP A 204 -3.72 37.88 -6.03
N GLU A 205 -3.66 38.66 -7.11
CA GLU A 205 -3.12 40.02 -7.13
C GLU A 205 -3.82 40.96 -6.14
N LEU A 206 -5.09 40.71 -5.84
CA LEU A 206 -5.86 41.47 -4.87
C LEU A 206 -5.53 41.04 -3.42
N VAL A 207 -5.53 39.74 -3.14
CA VAL A 207 -5.34 39.20 -1.78
C VAL A 207 -3.89 39.12 -1.33
N ARG A 208 -2.92 39.16 -2.26
CA ARG A 208 -1.49 39.24 -1.92
C ARG A 208 -1.02 40.63 -1.50
N GLN A 209 -1.85 41.66 -1.64
CA GLN A 209 -1.49 43.02 -1.23
C GLN A 209 -1.26 43.06 0.28
N ASP A 210 -0.31 43.90 0.72
CA ASP A 210 -0.01 44.08 2.15
C ASP A 210 -1.26 44.57 2.89
N ILE A 211 -1.76 43.71 3.77
CA ILE A 211 -2.96 43.94 4.56
C ILE A 211 -2.89 45.22 5.41
N ASN A 212 -1.69 45.65 5.82
CA ASN A 212 -1.51 46.83 6.67
C ASN A 212 -1.65 48.14 5.89
N THR A 213 -1.45 48.10 4.57
CA THR A 213 -1.51 49.28 3.70
C THR A 213 -2.72 49.28 2.78
N LEU A 214 -3.18 48.11 2.35
CA LEU A 214 -4.31 47.92 1.43
C LEU A 214 -5.27 46.81 1.93
N PRO A 215 -5.92 47.00 3.09
CA PRO A 215 -6.88 46.02 3.60
C PRO A 215 -8.12 45.93 2.70
N LEU A 216 -8.54 44.71 2.39
CA LEU A 216 -9.77 44.46 1.65
C LEU A 216 -11.01 44.70 2.51
N SER A 217 -12.13 44.98 1.85
CA SER A 217 -13.30 45.57 2.50
C SER A 217 -14.30 44.57 3.08
N SER A 218 -14.47 43.39 2.47
CA SER A 218 -15.35 42.35 3.00
C SER A 218 -14.62 41.46 4.00
N SER A 219 -15.34 40.91 4.97
CA SER A 219 -14.75 40.02 5.98
C SER A 219 -14.10 38.78 5.35
N ALA A 220 -14.77 38.15 4.39
CA ALA A 220 -14.25 36.99 3.66
C ALA A 220 -12.99 37.34 2.86
N GLN A 221 -12.97 38.50 2.18
CA GLN A 221 -11.78 38.96 1.46
C GLN A 221 -10.63 39.27 2.40
N LEU A 222 -10.91 39.89 3.56
CA LEU A 222 -9.89 40.22 4.55
C LEU A 222 -9.33 38.95 5.21
N GLN A 223 -10.15 37.93 5.44
CA GLN A 223 -9.71 36.62 5.95
C GLN A 223 -8.80 35.93 4.94
N LEU A 224 -9.20 35.86 3.67
CA LEU A 224 -8.37 35.30 2.61
C LEU A 224 -7.08 36.10 2.41
N GLN A 225 -7.14 37.43 2.45
CA GLN A 225 -5.95 38.29 2.41
C GLN A 225 -5.02 38.03 3.59
N THR A 226 -5.55 37.87 4.81
CA THR A 226 -4.77 37.54 6.01
C THR A 226 -4.01 36.23 5.81
N LEU A 227 -4.70 35.21 5.30
CA LEU A 227 -4.10 33.91 5.04
C LEU A 227 -3.04 33.98 3.95
N VAL A 228 -3.33 34.62 2.81
CA VAL A 228 -2.34 34.77 1.73
C VAL A 228 -1.15 35.62 2.18
N ASN A 229 -1.34 36.67 2.96
CA ASN A 229 -0.23 37.43 3.54
C ASN A 229 0.62 36.55 4.48
N SER A 230 0.00 35.64 5.25
CA SER A 230 0.77 34.67 6.04
C SER A 230 1.63 33.72 5.18
N LEU A 231 1.27 33.47 3.92
CA LEU A 231 2.10 32.68 3.00
C LEU A 231 3.18 33.53 2.32
N VAL A 232 2.88 34.78 2.01
CA VAL A 232 3.76 35.68 1.25
C VAL A 232 4.82 36.34 2.13
N ASP A 233 4.49 36.71 3.37
CA ASP A 233 5.39 37.44 4.27
C ASP A 233 6.69 36.65 4.57
N PRO A 234 6.64 35.34 4.91
CA PRO A 234 7.85 34.54 5.09
C PRO A 234 8.73 34.47 3.84
N ILE A 235 8.14 34.45 2.65
CA ILE A 235 8.88 34.44 1.38
C ILE A 235 9.55 35.79 1.11
N ILE A 236 8.92 36.90 1.51
CA ILE A 236 9.55 38.22 1.46
C ILE A 236 10.75 38.30 2.40
N ASP A 237 10.65 37.71 3.60
CA ASP A 237 11.77 37.65 4.56
C ASP A 237 12.97 36.87 4.02
N MET A 238 12.76 35.95 3.05
CA MET A 238 13.83 35.27 2.31
C MET A 238 14.50 36.14 1.23
N GLY A 239 13.93 37.30 0.93
CA GLY A 239 14.51 38.28 -0.01
C GLY A 239 13.77 38.43 -1.34
N TYR A 240 12.61 37.79 -1.52
CA TYR A 240 11.79 37.98 -2.71
C TYR A 240 10.98 39.29 -2.61
N ALA A 241 10.91 40.04 -3.71
CA ALA A 241 10.03 41.21 -3.75
C ALA A 241 8.57 40.75 -3.85
N ARG A 242 7.67 41.43 -3.13
CA ARG A 242 6.25 41.05 -3.11
C ARG A 242 5.69 41.00 -4.54
N GLU A 243 5.99 42.01 -5.34
CA GLU A 243 5.56 42.13 -6.74
C GLU A 243 5.99 40.97 -7.64
N ASP A 244 7.09 40.29 -7.30
CA ASP A 244 7.64 39.18 -8.08
C ASP A 244 7.03 37.81 -7.70
N ILE A 245 6.26 37.73 -6.61
CA ILE A 245 5.58 36.51 -6.17
C ILE A 245 4.25 36.37 -6.91
N SER A 246 4.21 35.49 -7.90
CA SER A 246 3.03 35.26 -8.74
C SER A 246 2.04 34.28 -8.11
N TYR A 247 2.51 33.35 -7.27
CA TYR A 247 1.66 32.42 -6.52
C TYR A 247 2.42 31.75 -5.37
N VAL A 248 1.72 31.42 -4.28
CA VAL A 248 2.20 30.52 -3.23
C VAL A 248 1.08 29.55 -2.87
N SER A 249 1.34 28.25 -2.99
CA SER A 249 0.48 27.20 -2.42
C SER A 249 1.16 26.61 -1.21
N ALA A 250 0.46 26.53 -0.07
CA ALA A 250 0.90 25.75 1.07
C ALA A 250 0.10 24.44 1.12
N PHE A 251 0.78 23.33 1.39
CA PHE A 251 0.14 22.03 1.54
C PHE A 251 0.82 21.16 2.59
N THR A 252 0.03 20.33 3.28
CA THR A 252 0.48 19.37 4.28
C THR A 252 0.41 17.97 3.69
N THR A 253 1.45 17.16 3.84
CA THR A 253 1.42 15.73 3.48
C THR A 253 0.73 14.89 4.55
N GLN A 254 0.12 13.77 4.16
CA GLN A 254 -0.61 12.89 5.08
C GLN A 254 0.24 12.34 6.23
N SER A 255 -0.42 12.03 7.34
CA SER A 255 0.18 11.17 8.36
C SER A 255 0.11 9.70 7.96
N THR A 256 1.25 9.16 7.53
CA THR A 256 1.32 7.82 6.95
C THR A 256 1.36 6.74 8.03
N ASP A 257 2.23 6.88 9.03
CA ASP A 257 2.58 5.82 10.00
C ASP A 257 1.95 5.97 11.39
N ILE A 258 1.37 7.14 11.72
CA ILE A 258 0.89 7.47 13.07
C ILE A 258 -0.22 6.52 13.53
N ALA A 259 -1.15 6.16 12.64
CA ALA A 259 -2.25 5.25 12.97
C ALA A 259 -1.75 3.85 13.35
N LEU A 260 -0.85 3.26 12.56
CA LEU A 260 -0.29 1.93 12.82
C LEU A 260 0.59 1.90 14.08
N ASN A 261 1.39 2.95 14.31
CA ASN A 261 2.13 3.10 15.57
C ASN A 261 1.20 3.24 16.78
N SER A 262 0.05 3.91 16.62
CA SER A 262 -0.95 4.02 17.69
C SER A 262 -1.62 2.67 17.95
N VAL A 263 -1.96 1.90 16.91
CA VAL A 263 -2.45 0.52 17.03
C VAL A 263 -1.46 -0.35 17.79
N LYS A 264 -0.17 -0.33 17.42
CA LYS A 264 0.90 -1.05 18.12
C LYS A 264 0.91 -0.73 19.63
N ARG A 265 0.86 0.55 20.00
CA ARG A 265 0.85 0.99 21.40
C ARG A 265 -0.40 0.54 22.15
N VAL A 266 -1.58 0.67 21.54
CA VAL A 266 -2.86 0.28 22.14
C VAL A 266 -2.92 -1.24 22.35
N MET A 267 -2.45 -2.04 21.39
CA MET A 267 -2.44 -3.51 21.48
C MET A 267 -1.71 -4.04 22.72
N VAL A 268 -0.61 -3.41 23.14
CA VAL A 268 0.17 -3.83 24.31
C VAL A 268 -0.19 -3.08 25.60
N ALA A 269 -1.03 -2.04 25.52
CA ALA A 269 -1.28 -1.12 26.63
C ALA A 269 -1.84 -1.83 27.88
N GLU A 270 -2.76 -2.77 27.72
CA GLU A 270 -3.33 -3.51 28.85
C GLU A 270 -2.28 -4.37 29.56
N PHE A 271 -1.47 -5.10 28.78
CA PHE A 271 -0.34 -5.86 29.30
C PHE A 271 0.63 -4.94 30.04
N ALA A 272 1.01 -3.81 29.42
CA ALA A 272 1.94 -2.84 30.00
C ALA A 272 1.44 -2.30 31.35
N GLY A 273 0.17 -1.90 31.42
CA GLY A 273 -0.45 -1.39 32.64
C GLY A 273 -0.48 -2.43 33.77
N ARG A 274 -0.89 -3.67 33.45
CA ARG A 274 -0.91 -4.78 34.42
C ARG A 274 0.51 -5.15 34.88
N ALA A 275 1.46 -5.24 33.97
CA ALA A 275 2.86 -5.58 34.26
C ALA A 275 3.52 -4.50 35.14
N ALA A 276 3.31 -3.22 34.84
CA ALA A 276 3.80 -2.11 35.65
C ALA A 276 3.21 -2.11 37.08
N ALA A 277 1.97 -2.57 37.25
CA ALA A 277 1.33 -2.75 38.55
C ALA A 277 1.80 -4.02 39.31
N GLY A 278 2.64 -4.86 38.70
CA GLY A 278 3.08 -6.13 39.29
C GLY A 278 1.99 -7.21 39.33
N ASP A 279 0.99 -7.11 38.45
CA ASP A 279 -0.09 -8.10 38.35
C ASP A 279 0.47 -9.44 37.79
N PRO A 280 0.40 -10.55 38.55
CA PRO A 280 0.88 -11.85 38.08
C PRO A 280 0.08 -12.42 36.90
N THR A 281 -1.08 -11.84 36.59
CA THR A 281 -1.92 -12.21 35.44
C THR A 281 -1.72 -11.32 34.22
N ALA A 282 -0.72 -10.43 34.22
CA ALA A 282 -0.47 -9.50 33.10
C ALA A 282 -0.40 -10.21 31.74
N ALA A 283 0.26 -11.37 31.66
CA ALA A 283 0.38 -12.16 30.43
C ALA A 283 -0.97 -12.59 29.83
N GLN A 284 -2.07 -12.62 30.60
CA GLN A 284 -3.41 -12.93 30.11
C GLN A 284 -4.02 -11.81 29.25
N ALA A 285 -3.41 -10.61 29.25
CA ALA A 285 -3.81 -9.50 28.39
C ALA A 285 -3.19 -9.57 26.98
N LEU A 286 -2.26 -10.49 26.73
CA LEU A 286 -1.68 -10.69 25.40
C LEU A 286 -2.62 -11.53 24.53
N PRO A 287 -2.65 -11.31 23.21
CA PRO A 287 -3.31 -12.24 22.30
C PRO A 287 -2.64 -13.61 22.41
N VAL A 288 -3.43 -14.67 22.60
CA VAL A 288 -2.90 -16.03 22.78
C VAL A 288 -2.98 -16.78 21.46
N ILE A 289 -1.86 -17.35 21.01
CA ILE A 289 -1.84 -18.30 19.90
C ILE A 289 -2.02 -19.70 20.48
N THR A 290 -3.16 -20.34 20.21
CA THR A 290 -3.39 -21.74 20.62
C THR A 290 -3.09 -22.67 19.45
N ILE A 291 -2.18 -23.62 19.64
CA ILE A 291 -1.72 -24.55 18.58
C ILE A 291 -2.17 -25.96 18.94
N THR A 292 -2.73 -26.69 17.97
CA THR A 292 -3.22 -28.06 18.10
C THR A 292 -2.71 -28.95 16.97
N ASP A 293 -2.77 -30.27 17.18
CA ASP A 293 -2.54 -31.23 16.10
C ASP A 293 -3.54 -31.01 14.96
N PRO A 294 -3.13 -31.15 13.69
CA PRO A 294 -4.04 -30.97 12.55
C PRO A 294 -5.06 -32.11 12.50
N GLU A 295 -6.28 -31.82 12.07
CA GLU A 295 -7.29 -32.87 11.84
C GLU A 295 -6.99 -33.75 10.60
N GLY A 296 -6.02 -33.35 9.77
CA GLY A 296 -5.67 -34.00 8.50
C GLY A 296 -4.16 -34.13 8.29
N ALA A 297 -3.64 -33.46 7.26
CA ALA A 297 -2.25 -33.55 6.85
C ALA A 297 -1.27 -33.14 7.96
N THR A 298 -0.29 -34.00 8.23
CA THR A 298 0.65 -33.88 9.36
C THR A 298 1.96 -33.18 8.99
N ASN A 299 2.16 -32.89 7.71
CA ASN A 299 3.34 -32.21 7.18
C ASN A 299 2.98 -31.42 5.92
N ALA A 300 3.88 -30.52 5.50
CA ALA A 300 3.64 -29.65 4.35
C ALA A 300 3.43 -30.42 3.03
N MET A 301 4.08 -31.58 2.84
CA MET A 301 3.95 -32.39 1.61
C MET A 301 2.52 -32.89 1.43
N GLU A 302 1.95 -33.45 2.50
CA GLU A 302 0.58 -33.95 2.55
C GLU A 302 -0.43 -32.79 2.48
N ALA A 303 -0.14 -31.66 3.14
CA ALA A 303 -1.05 -30.51 3.19
C ALA A 303 -1.17 -29.81 1.82
N LEU A 304 -0.07 -29.74 1.08
CA LEU A 304 -0.04 -29.28 -0.31
C LEU A 304 -0.52 -30.33 -1.32
N ASN A 305 -0.76 -31.57 -0.87
CA ASN A 305 -1.11 -32.70 -1.73
C ASN A 305 -0.12 -32.89 -2.90
N LEU A 306 1.19 -32.77 -2.62
CA LEU A 306 2.23 -32.82 -3.67
C LEU A 306 2.36 -34.19 -4.33
N VAL A 307 1.93 -35.25 -3.65
CA VAL A 307 1.96 -36.63 -4.16
C VAL A 307 0.54 -37.18 -4.22
N ASP A 308 -0.25 -36.59 -5.12
CA ASP A 308 -1.60 -37.08 -5.44
C ASP A 308 -1.57 -38.35 -6.30
N ASP A 309 -2.74 -38.90 -6.62
CA ASP A 309 -2.87 -40.13 -7.42
C ASP A 309 -2.20 -40.00 -8.79
N ALA A 310 -2.30 -38.83 -9.42
CA ALA A 310 -1.73 -38.56 -10.73
C ALA A 310 -0.20 -38.53 -10.68
N THR A 311 0.35 -37.86 -9.67
CA THR A 311 1.78 -37.75 -9.42
C THR A 311 2.38 -39.12 -9.07
N LEU A 312 1.72 -39.88 -8.20
CA LEU A 312 2.14 -41.24 -7.86
C LEU A 312 2.12 -42.15 -9.09
N ALA A 313 1.02 -42.14 -9.87
CA ALA A 313 0.93 -42.93 -11.09
C ALA A 313 2.04 -42.56 -12.09
N GLY A 314 2.30 -41.26 -12.26
CA GLY A 314 3.41 -40.76 -13.08
C GLY A 314 4.77 -41.25 -12.61
N ALA A 315 5.05 -41.18 -11.31
CA ALA A 315 6.29 -41.66 -10.70
C ALA A 315 6.47 -43.19 -10.88
N VAL A 316 5.40 -43.97 -10.72
CA VAL A 316 5.42 -45.41 -10.99
C VAL A 316 5.70 -45.70 -12.46
N GLN A 317 5.10 -44.96 -13.39
CA GLN A 317 5.38 -45.12 -14.82
C GLN A 317 6.82 -44.74 -15.20
N GLN A 318 7.36 -43.68 -14.59
CA GLN A 318 8.78 -43.36 -14.74
C GLN A 318 9.68 -44.48 -14.18
N GLY A 319 9.32 -45.04 -13.04
CA GLY A 319 9.99 -46.22 -12.47
C GLY A 319 9.96 -47.41 -13.43
N ILE A 320 8.81 -47.71 -14.04
CA ILE A 320 8.67 -48.77 -15.05
C ILE A 320 9.59 -48.50 -16.24
N ALA A 321 9.63 -47.26 -16.75
CA ALA A 321 10.47 -46.88 -17.87
C ALA A 321 11.98 -47.01 -17.55
N ALA A 322 12.36 -46.85 -16.27
CA ALA A 322 13.72 -47.01 -15.79
C ALA A 322 14.09 -48.46 -15.43
N LEU A 323 13.15 -49.42 -15.48
CA LEU A 323 13.44 -50.81 -15.14
C LEU A 323 14.45 -51.43 -16.13
N PRO A 324 15.47 -52.15 -15.63
CA PRO A 324 16.33 -52.94 -16.51
C PRO A 324 15.51 -54.00 -17.25
N GLU A 325 15.87 -54.30 -18.50
CA GLU A 325 15.16 -55.26 -19.36
C GLU A 325 14.94 -56.64 -18.68
N ALA A 326 15.88 -57.06 -17.83
CA ALA A 326 15.79 -58.29 -17.04
C ALA A 326 14.57 -58.36 -16.09
N PHE A 327 13.95 -57.22 -15.77
CA PHE A 327 12.80 -57.11 -14.87
C PHE A 327 11.49 -56.79 -15.59
N ALA A 328 11.47 -56.76 -16.94
CA ALA A 328 10.26 -56.46 -17.72
C ALA A 328 9.07 -57.39 -17.42
N ALA A 329 9.33 -58.62 -16.98
CA ALA A 329 8.29 -59.58 -16.59
C ALA A 329 7.46 -59.14 -15.36
N PHE A 330 7.96 -58.21 -14.55
CA PHE A 330 7.26 -57.69 -13.37
C PHE A 330 6.28 -56.55 -13.70
N ILE A 331 6.36 -55.95 -14.91
CA ILE A 331 5.53 -54.80 -15.29
C ILE A 331 4.02 -55.05 -15.09
N PRO A 332 3.43 -56.19 -15.54
CA PRO A 332 2.01 -56.44 -15.31
C PRO A 332 1.63 -56.53 -13.83
N THR A 333 2.57 -56.97 -12.98
CA THR A 333 2.35 -57.04 -11.52
C THR A 333 2.37 -55.64 -10.91
N ILE A 334 3.30 -54.78 -11.35
CA ILE A 334 3.39 -53.38 -10.92
C ILE A 334 2.13 -52.62 -11.33
N GLU A 335 1.71 -52.72 -12.58
CA GLU A 335 0.51 -52.06 -13.10
C GLU A 335 -0.76 -52.53 -12.38
N ALA A 336 -0.90 -53.84 -12.14
CA ALA A 336 -2.02 -54.36 -11.37
C ALA A 336 -2.00 -53.89 -9.90
N THR A 337 -0.81 -53.71 -9.32
CA THR A 337 -0.64 -53.19 -7.95
C THR A 337 -1.05 -51.72 -7.89
N LEU A 338 -0.61 -50.90 -8.85
CA LEU A 338 -1.00 -49.49 -8.96
C LEU A 338 -2.52 -49.35 -9.13
N ALA A 339 -3.13 -50.11 -10.05
CA ALA A 339 -4.58 -50.06 -10.28
C ALA A 339 -5.42 -50.51 -9.06
N ALA A 340 -4.82 -51.24 -8.12
CA ALA A 340 -5.45 -51.71 -6.90
C ALA A 340 -5.19 -50.80 -5.68
N GLY A 341 -4.51 -49.66 -5.85
CA GLY A 341 -4.10 -48.77 -4.74
C GLY A 341 -2.97 -49.34 -3.87
N GLY A 342 -2.21 -50.30 -4.41
CA GLY A 342 -1.15 -50.97 -3.65
C GLY A 342 0.05 -50.08 -3.34
N PHE A 343 0.16 -48.91 -3.97
CA PHE A 343 1.23 -47.93 -3.76
C PHE A 343 0.79 -46.70 -2.94
N ASP A 344 -0.47 -46.59 -2.51
CA ASP A 344 -1.05 -45.38 -1.90
C ASP A 344 -0.27 -44.89 -0.66
N SER A 345 0.38 -45.80 0.06
CA SER A 345 1.26 -45.41 1.18
C SER A 345 2.39 -44.45 0.77
N LEU A 346 2.84 -44.46 -0.50
CA LEU A 346 3.84 -43.55 -1.04
C LEU A 346 3.33 -42.11 -1.23
N GLN A 347 2.04 -41.85 -1.00
CA GLN A 347 1.47 -40.50 -0.97
C GLN A 347 1.67 -39.80 0.37
N THR A 348 2.23 -40.49 1.37
CA THR A 348 2.50 -39.96 2.71
C THR A 348 3.99 -39.89 2.98
N CYS A 349 4.42 -38.92 3.79
CA CYS A 349 5.84 -38.82 4.16
C CYS A 349 6.29 -40.05 4.95
N SER A 350 5.44 -40.57 5.83
CA SER A 350 5.70 -41.79 6.58
C SER A 350 5.94 -43.00 5.66
N GLY A 351 5.12 -43.17 4.62
CA GLY A 351 5.29 -44.28 3.68
C GLY A 351 6.49 -44.11 2.76
N LEU A 352 6.79 -42.89 2.30
CA LEU A 352 8.00 -42.60 1.53
C LEU A 352 9.28 -42.87 2.34
N LEU A 353 9.38 -42.29 3.54
CA LEU A 353 10.56 -42.47 4.40
C LEU A 353 10.68 -43.91 4.91
N GLY A 354 9.56 -44.55 5.25
CA GLY A 354 9.51 -45.96 5.64
C GLY A 354 9.92 -46.91 4.51
N THR A 355 9.58 -46.56 3.26
CA THR A 355 9.97 -47.35 2.08
C THR A 355 11.44 -47.19 1.76
N SER A 356 11.92 -45.95 1.63
CA SER A 356 13.33 -45.64 1.32
C SER A 356 14.31 -46.17 2.37
N SER A 357 13.93 -46.18 3.65
CA SER A 357 14.73 -46.76 4.74
C SER A 357 14.70 -48.29 4.82
N GLY A 358 13.83 -48.95 4.04
CA GLY A 358 13.62 -50.40 4.06
C GLY A 358 12.71 -50.89 5.20
N ALA A 359 12.18 -50.01 6.04
CA ALA A 359 11.25 -50.36 7.11
C ALA A 359 9.95 -51.01 6.58
N MET A 360 9.56 -50.69 5.35
CA MET A 360 8.38 -51.25 4.68
C MET A 360 8.67 -52.45 3.76
N ALA A 361 9.86 -53.06 3.83
CA ALA A 361 10.20 -54.18 2.93
C ALA A 361 9.22 -55.38 3.04
N GLY A 362 8.69 -55.62 4.23
CA GLY A 362 7.65 -56.64 4.44
C GLY A 362 6.32 -56.32 3.76
N THR A 363 5.97 -55.03 3.64
CA THR A 363 4.77 -54.54 2.95
C THR A 363 4.90 -54.72 1.43
N TRP A 364 6.08 -54.43 0.88
CA TRP A 364 6.32 -54.48 -0.57
C TRP A 364 6.62 -55.88 -1.12
N GLY A 365 7.18 -56.76 -0.30
CA GLY A 365 7.54 -58.11 -0.72
C GLY A 365 8.44 -58.12 -1.95
N ALA A 366 7.99 -58.78 -3.03
CA ALA A 366 8.74 -58.88 -4.28
C ALA A 366 8.91 -57.54 -5.02
N LEU A 367 8.11 -56.52 -4.71
CA LEU A 367 8.17 -55.20 -5.32
C LEU A 367 9.04 -54.21 -4.53
N ASN A 368 9.70 -54.64 -3.45
CA ASN A 368 10.46 -53.75 -2.56
C ASN A 368 11.45 -52.85 -3.30
N ASP A 369 12.32 -53.41 -4.12
CA ASP A 369 13.38 -52.63 -4.77
C ASP A 369 12.80 -51.61 -5.76
N PHE A 370 11.66 -51.95 -6.40
CA PHE A 370 10.92 -51.03 -7.24
C PHE A 370 10.29 -49.90 -6.42
N ALA A 371 9.61 -50.23 -5.32
CA ALA A 371 8.99 -49.25 -4.43
C ALA A 371 10.03 -48.30 -3.81
N VAL A 372 11.21 -48.81 -3.43
CA VAL A 372 12.36 -48.01 -2.96
C VAL A 372 12.82 -47.04 -4.04
N GLY A 373 12.94 -47.49 -5.29
CA GLY A 373 13.31 -46.63 -6.42
C GLY A 373 12.31 -45.50 -6.65
N VAL A 374 11.02 -45.82 -6.70
CA VAL A 374 9.93 -44.82 -6.86
C VAL A 374 9.93 -43.85 -5.68
N SER A 375 9.98 -44.36 -4.46
CA SER A 375 10.02 -43.56 -3.23
C SER A 375 11.21 -42.60 -3.20
N THR A 376 12.40 -43.07 -3.57
CA THR A 376 13.61 -42.23 -3.62
C THR A 376 13.49 -41.12 -4.66
N GLY A 377 12.89 -41.41 -5.82
CA GLY A 377 12.62 -40.41 -6.86
C GLY A 377 11.66 -39.33 -6.39
N ILE A 378 10.58 -39.71 -5.70
CA ILE A 378 9.62 -38.76 -5.11
C ILE A 378 10.29 -37.91 -4.03
N LEU A 379 11.05 -38.53 -3.12
CA LEU A 379 11.74 -37.84 -2.02
C LEU A 379 12.78 -36.81 -2.52
N ALA A 380 13.37 -37.01 -3.70
CA ALA A 380 14.30 -36.04 -4.27
C ALA A 380 13.65 -34.68 -4.55
N GLN A 381 12.32 -34.63 -4.77
CA GLN A 381 11.57 -33.41 -5.06
C GLN A 381 10.69 -32.98 -3.88
N ALA A 382 9.96 -33.93 -3.29
CA ALA A 382 8.98 -33.65 -2.23
C ALA A 382 9.54 -33.84 -0.80
N GLY A 383 10.74 -34.44 -0.67
CA GLY A 383 11.36 -34.74 0.61
C GLY A 383 11.51 -33.54 1.55
N PRO A 384 11.97 -32.36 1.11
CA PRO A 384 12.06 -31.18 1.96
C PRO A 384 10.77 -30.84 2.71
N PHE A 385 9.61 -31.01 2.06
CA PHE A 385 8.30 -30.74 2.66
C PHE A 385 7.92 -31.73 3.76
N CYS A 386 8.51 -32.93 3.78
CA CYS A 386 8.35 -33.87 4.88
C CYS A 386 9.08 -33.43 6.15
N ALA A 387 10.06 -32.52 6.05
CA ALA A 387 10.76 -31.97 7.21
C ALA A 387 9.99 -30.85 7.91
N ALA A 388 8.88 -30.38 7.32
CA ALA A 388 8.01 -29.35 7.88
C ALA A 388 6.76 -30.03 8.47
N SER A 389 6.78 -30.35 9.77
CA SER A 389 5.59 -30.84 10.48
C SER A 389 4.53 -29.74 10.53
N HIS A 390 3.30 -30.06 10.12
CA HIS A 390 2.22 -29.10 9.97
C HIS A 390 1.26 -29.16 11.16
N TYR A 391 0.87 -28.00 11.67
CA TYR A 391 -0.06 -27.82 12.78
C TYR A 391 -1.05 -26.70 12.47
N GLN A 392 -2.17 -26.72 13.17
CA GLN A 392 -3.20 -25.68 13.09
C GLN A 392 -3.22 -24.89 14.40
N GLY A 393 -3.64 -23.64 14.33
CA GLY A 393 -3.83 -22.81 15.50
C GLY A 393 -4.84 -21.71 15.27
N SER A 394 -5.08 -20.93 16.33
CA SER A 394 -5.91 -19.74 16.26
C SER A 394 -5.39 -18.63 17.16
N VAL A 395 -5.68 -17.39 16.77
CA VAL A 395 -5.40 -16.18 17.56
C VAL A 395 -6.57 -15.21 17.44
N SER A 396 -6.92 -14.51 18.51
CA SER A 396 -7.98 -13.51 18.50
C SER A 396 -7.41 -12.10 18.47
N LEU A 397 -7.65 -11.35 17.38
CA LEU A 397 -7.11 -10.01 17.17
C LEU A 397 -8.21 -8.98 16.89
N PRO A 398 -7.98 -7.68 17.22
CA PRO A 398 -8.89 -6.60 16.85
C PRO A 398 -9.08 -6.47 15.33
N TYR A 399 -10.34 -6.37 14.90
CA TYR A 399 -10.74 -6.11 13.52
C TYR A 399 -11.46 -4.76 13.45
N TYR A 400 -10.95 -3.86 12.62
CA TYR A 400 -11.35 -2.46 12.52
C TYR A 400 -12.11 -2.15 11.22
N LEU A 401 -12.01 -3.02 10.22
CA LEU A 401 -12.79 -2.92 8.98
C LEU A 401 -14.28 -3.17 9.24
N ALA A 402 -15.13 -2.65 8.35
CA ALA A 402 -16.57 -2.85 8.43
C ALA A 402 -16.96 -4.32 8.23
N LEU A 403 -18.02 -4.75 8.90
CA LEU A 403 -18.56 -6.10 8.85
C LEU A 403 -19.88 -6.12 8.08
N PRO A 404 -20.21 -7.23 7.37
CA PRO A 404 -21.49 -7.31 6.67
C PRO A 404 -22.64 -7.28 7.68
N SER A 405 -23.72 -6.59 7.32
CA SER A 405 -24.95 -6.52 8.10
C SER A 405 -26.17 -6.78 7.22
N ALA A 406 -27.36 -6.89 7.82
CA ALA A 406 -28.58 -7.07 7.04
C ALA A 406 -28.94 -5.81 6.24
N GLU A 407 -28.60 -4.64 6.78
CA GLU A 407 -28.81 -3.33 6.18
C GLU A 407 -27.76 -3.00 5.12
N ASP A 408 -26.52 -3.46 5.32
CA ASP A 408 -25.41 -3.30 4.39
C ASP A 408 -24.55 -4.58 4.32
N PRO A 409 -24.92 -5.55 3.48
CA PRO A 409 -24.14 -6.78 3.29
C PRO A 409 -22.76 -6.55 2.64
N LEU A 410 -22.60 -5.43 1.92
CA LEU A 410 -21.36 -5.11 1.18
C LEU A 410 -20.45 -4.15 1.94
N ALA A 411 -20.78 -3.84 3.19
CA ALA A 411 -19.98 -3.03 4.10
C ALA A 411 -18.47 -3.38 4.10
N PRO A 412 -18.03 -4.67 4.02
CA PRO A 412 -16.60 -5.00 3.94
C PRO A 412 -15.86 -4.43 2.72
N THR A 413 -16.61 -4.01 1.70
CA THR A 413 -16.08 -3.42 0.46
C THR A 413 -16.44 -1.94 0.28
N THR A 414 -17.15 -1.33 1.21
CA THR A 414 -17.58 0.08 1.10
C THR A 414 -17.21 0.90 2.33
N GLY A 415 -17.20 0.28 3.51
CA GLY A 415 -16.85 0.91 4.78
C GLY A 415 -15.36 0.77 5.13
N PHE A 416 -14.84 1.78 5.81
CA PHE A 416 -13.43 1.94 6.16
C PHE A 416 -13.25 2.27 7.64
N TRP A 417 -12.02 2.40 8.12
CA TRP A 417 -11.75 2.62 9.54
C TRP A 417 -12.34 3.94 10.02
N GLN A 418 -12.92 3.88 11.22
CA GLN A 418 -13.44 5.02 11.96
C GLN A 418 -12.66 5.14 13.26
N ALA A 419 -12.45 6.34 13.76
CA ALA A 419 -11.71 6.60 14.98
C ALA A 419 -12.53 6.32 16.24
N ALA A 420 -11.89 5.73 17.25
CA ALA A 420 -12.52 5.40 18.53
C ALA A 420 -12.82 6.64 19.39
N CYS A 421 -12.08 7.73 19.20
CA CYS A 421 -12.11 8.94 20.03
C CYS A 421 -12.62 10.15 19.26
N ASP A 422 -12.94 11.25 19.95
CA ASP A 422 -13.08 12.55 19.32
C ASP A 422 -11.68 13.10 18.99
N SER A 423 -11.53 13.68 17.80
CA SER A 423 -10.28 14.30 17.38
C SER A 423 -9.80 15.34 18.38
N GLY A 424 -8.49 15.36 18.67
CA GLY A 424 -7.88 16.36 19.54
C GLY A 424 -8.12 17.80 19.06
N ILE A 425 -8.25 18.01 17.75
CA ILE A 425 -8.59 19.30 17.15
C ILE A 425 -10.05 19.67 17.41
N VAL A 426 -10.97 18.71 17.26
CA VAL A 426 -12.39 18.92 17.58
C VAL A 426 -12.56 19.24 19.06
N LEU A 427 -11.86 18.52 19.95
CA LEU A 427 -11.87 18.77 21.39
C LEU A 427 -11.32 20.16 21.75
N ALA A 428 -10.25 20.60 21.09
CA ALA A 428 -9.67 21.92 21.30
C ALA A 428 -10.55 23.06 20.74
N GLY A 429 -11.29 22.81 19.66
CA GLY A 429 -12.20 23.77 19.04
C GLY A 429 -13.61 23.81 19.65
N ALA A 430 -13.97 22.83 20.48
CA ALA A 430 -15.31 22.73 21.05
C ALA A 430 -15.61 23.88 22.04
N PRO A 431 -16.82 24.48 21.99
CA PRO A 431 -17.22 25.50 22.95
C PRO A 431 -17.25 24.98 24.40
N ASP A 432 -16.86 25.82 25.36
CA ASP A 432 -16.87 25.50 26.80
C ASP A 432 -18.25 24.98 27.26
N GLU A 433 -19.34 25.53 26.70
CA GLU A 433 -20.70 25.07 27.02
C GLU A 433 -21.00 23.66 26.50
N ALA A 434 -20.48 23.30 25.33
CA ALA A 434 -20.64 21.97 24.76
C ALA A 434 -19.86 20.93 25.59
N LEU A 435 -18.61 21.27 25.97
CA LEU A 435 -17.79 20.43 26.84
C LEU A 435 -18.41 20.26 28.23
N ALA A 436 -18.98 21.33 28.80
CA ALA A 436 -19.66 21.26 30.11
C ALA A 436 -20.95 20.42 30.08
N ALA A 437 -21.61 20.32 28.94
CA ALA A 437 -22.81 19.51 28.74
C ALA A 437 -22.51 18.08 28.28
N ALA A 438 -21.26 17.79 27.91
CA ALA A 438 -20.86 16.50 27.37
C ALA A 438 -20.91 15.38 28.42
N THR A 439 -21.19 14.17 27.95
CA THR A 439 -21.20 12.94 28.74
C THR A 439 -20.25 11.91 28.14
N PRO A 440 -19.65 11.01 28.94
CA PRO A 440 -18.78 9.95 28.42
C PRO A 440 -19.50 9.02 27.43
N GLY A 441 -18.88 8.78 26.27
CA GLY A 441 -19.26 7.75 25.31
C GLY A 441 -18.66 6.37 25.65
N PRO A 442 -18.91 5.35 24.81
CA PRO A 442 -18.46 3.97 25.04
C PRO A 442 -16.94 3.80 25.18
N ASN A 443 -16.14 4.63 24.49
CA ASN A 443 -14.69 4.51 24.46
C ASN A 443 -13.98 5.48 25.43
N TYR A 444 -14.71 6.19 26.30
CA TYR A 444 -14.15 7.26 27.11
C TYR A 444 -12.91 6.84 27.91
N THR A 445 -12.94 5.65 28.51
CA THR A 445 -11.79 5.11 29.26
C THR A 445 -10.58 4.82 28.38
N LEU A 446 -10.77 4.30 27.16
CA LEU A 446 -9.68 4.11 26.20
C LEU A 446 -9.09 5.46 25.78
N CYS A 447 -9.95 6.41 25.43
CA CYS A 447 -9.54 7.71 24.93
C CYS A 447 -8.80 8.55 25.98
N GLU A 448 -9.23 8.49 27.25
CA GLU A 448 -8.56 9.18 28.35
C GLU A 448 -7.11 8.70 28.54
N GLN A 449 -6.84 7.41 28.33
CA GLN A 449 -5.49 6.83 28.48
C GLN A 449 -4.50 7.33 27.44
N ILE A 450 -4.98 7.78 26.27
CA ILE A 450 -4.16 8.29 25.17
C ILE A 450 -4.20 9.82 25.06
N GLY A 451 -4.81 10.50 26.05
CA GLY A 451 -4.89 11.96 26.09
C GLY A 451 -5.97 12.57 25.18
N LEU A 452 -6.94 11.76 24.74
CA LEU A 452 -8.14 12.19 24.01
C LEU A 452 -9.39 12.00 24.89
N ALA A 453 -10.57 12.15 24.30
CA ALA A 453 -11.84 11.85 24.96
C ALA A 453 -12.82 11.22 23.96
N ASP A 454 -13.85 10.55 24.48
CA ASP A 454 -15.02 10.12 23.72
C ASP A 454 -16.25 10.74 24.39
N LEU A 455 -16.77 11.83 23.84
CA LEU A 455 -17.77 12.69 24.42
C LEU A 455 -19.05 12.68 23.60
N ARG A 456 -20.19 12.80 24.30
CA ARG A 456 -21.52 12.89 23.72
C ARG A 456 -22.24 14.12 24.21
N VAL A 457 -22.77 14.94 23.31
CA VAL A 457 -23.62 16.09 23.63
C VAL A 457 -25.06 15.75 23.25
N ASN A 458 -25.94 15.67 24.24
CA ASN A 458 -27.33 15.18 24.06
C ASN A 458 -27.46 13.78 23.43
N GLY A 459 -26.43 12.94 23.59
CA GLY A 459 -26.36 11.59 23.00
C GLY A 459 -25.69 11.52 21.64
N GLU A 460 -25.42 12.66 20.99
CA GLU A 460 -24.74 12.74 19.70
C GLU A 460 -23.22 12.85 19.87
N MET A 461 -22.46 12.36 18.89
CA MET A 461 -21.00 12.48 18.86
C MET A 461 -20.57 13.93 18.71
N LEU A 462 -19.53 14.33 19.44
CA LEU A 462 -18.93 15.66 19.27
C LEU A 462 -18.14 15.74 17.96
N ASP A 463 -17.32 14.72 17.69
CA ASP A 463 -16.74 14.45 16.37
C ASP A 463 -17.63 13.41 15.67
N SER A 464 -18.48 13.86 14.74
CA SER A 464 -19.39 12.98 14.00
C SER A 464 -18.72 12.26 12.83
N ALA A 465 -17.58 12.78 12.35
CA ALA A 465 -16.89 12.23 11.17
C ALA A 465 -15.96 11.07 11.54
N ARG A 466 -15.32 11.14 12.72
CA ARG A 466 -14.43 10.08 13.23
C ARG A 466 -13.38 9.65 12.21
N ASN A 467 -12.82 10.60 11.48
CA ASN A 467 -11.73 10.35 10.54
C ASN A 467 -10.44 9.94 11.29
N ILE A 468 -9.70 9.00 10.72
CA ILE A 468 -8.37 8.62 11.22
C ILE A 468 -7.35 9.66 10.76
N THR A 469 -6.82 10.44 11.70
CA THR A 469 -5.83 11.51 11.43
C THR A 469 -4.70 11.48 12.45
N LYS A 470 -3.66 12.30 12.27
CA LYS A 470 -2.63 12.51 13.29
C LYS A 470 -3.17 13.00 14.64
N PHE A 471 -4.37 13.60 14.66
CA PHE A 471 -5.05 14.07 15.86
C PHE A 471 -6.12 13.12 16.38
N ASN A 472 -6.45 12.07 15.62
CA ASN A 472 -7.37 11.01 16.02
C ASN A 472 -6.92 9.63 15.49
N PRO A 473 -5.77 9.10 15.96
CA PRO A 473 -5.08 8.02 15.25
C PRO A 473 -5.53 6.61 15.65
N VAL A 474 -6.41 6.47 16.65
CA VAL A 474 -6.79 5.16 17.20
C VAL A 474 -8.08 4.67 16.55
N PRO A 475 -8.06 3.58 15.76
CA PRO A 475 -9.25 3.05 15.12
C PRO A 475 -10.19 2.35 16.11
N GLN A 476 -11.48 2.40 15.81
CA GLN A 476 -12.56 1.74 16.53
C GLN A 476 -12.52 0.23 16.27
N THR A 477 -12.32 -0.57 17.31
CA THR A 477 -12.49 -2.02 17.20
C THR A 477 -13.97 -2.37 16.97
N ASN A 478 -14.28 -2.97 15.83
CA ASN A 478 -15.64 -3.45 15.53
C ASN A 478 -15.90 -4.81 16.17
N VAL A 479 -14.92 -5.71 16.07
CA VAL A 479 -14.97 -7.03 16.70
C VAL A 479 -13.56 -7.50 17.03
N VAL A 480 -13.42 -8.43 17.97
CA VAL A 480 -12.22 -9.25 18.09
C VAL A 480 -12.44 -10.51 17.26
N GLN A 481 -11.76 -10.63 16.13
CA GLN A 481 -11.89 -11.74 15.19
C GLN A 481 -10.95 -12.87 15.59
N ALA A 482 -11.43 -14.12 15.56
CA ALA A 482 -10.56 -15.29 15.62
C ALA A 482 -10.00 -15.58 14.21
N LEU A 483 -8.68 -15.58 14.08
CA LEU A 483 -7.96 -15.91 12.86
C LEU A 483 -7.36 -17.31 12.97
N ASP A 484 -7.43 -18.07 11.88
CA ASP A 484 -6.70 -19.32 11.75
C ASP A 484 -5.22 -19.05 11.53
N VAL A 485 -4.39 -19.76 12.28
CA VAL A 485 -2.92 -19.70 12.21
C VAL A 485 -2.41 -21.03 11.67
N GLN A 486 -1.72 -20.99 10.53
CA GLN A 486 -0.96 -22.14 10.05
C GLN A 486 0.41 -22.14 10.72
N VAL A 487 0.84 -23.31 11.22
CA VAL A 487 2.15 -23.45 11.86
C VAL A 487 2.92 -24.60 11.22
N THR A 488 4.22 -24.40 10.95
CA THR A 488 5.13 -25.51 10.66
C THR A 488 6.30 -25.54 11.62
N VAL A 489 6.72 -26.75 12.01
CA VAL A 489 7.85 -26.98 12.92
C VAL A 489 8.85 -27.92 12.25
N PRO A 490 10.17 -27.63 12.32
CA PRO A 490 11.19 -28.51 11.78
C PRO A 490 11.18 -29.90 12.42
N GLU A 491 11.26 -30.96 11.62
CA GLU A 491 11.40 -32.34 12.07
C GLU A 491 12.85 -32.84 11.91
N PRO A 492 13.64 -32.90 13.00
CA PRO A 492 15.07 -33.21 12.95
C PRO A 492 15.40 -34.56 12.34
N THR A 493 14.56 -35.58 12.58
CA THR A 493 14.82 -36.94 12.09
C THR A 493 14.73 -37.00 10.57
N VAL A 494 13.71 -36.34 10.01
CA VAL A 494 13.49 -36.27 8.57
C VAL A 494 14.58 -35.43 7.91
N ALA A 495 14.87 -34.25 8.46
CA ALA A 495 15.92 -33.37 7.96
C ALA A 495 17.29 -34.06 7.93
N ALA A 496 17.66 -34.78 9.00
CA ALA A 496 18.89 -35.57 9.05
C ALA A 496 18.91 -36.69 7.99
N GLY A 497 17.78 -37.36 7.77
CA GLY A 497 17.63 -38.37 6.72
C GLY A 497 17.81 -37.82 5.29
N LEU A 498 17.53 -36.53 5.10
CA LEU A 498 17.73 -35.80 3.85
C LEU A 498 19.11 -35.13 3.74
N GLY A 499 19.97 -35.26 4.76
CA GLY A 499 21.32 -34.71 4.76
C GLY A 499 21.45 -33.30 5.37
N PHE A 500 20.41 -32.80 6.03
CA PHE A 500 20.36 -31.49 6.70
C PHE A 500 20.22 -31.70 8.22
N PRO A 501 21.30 -32.04 8.94
CA PRO A 501 21.21 -32.26 10.38
C PRO A 501 20.90 -30.95 11.09
N ILE A 502 19.74 -30.91 11.75
CA ILE A 502 19.28 -29.81 12.60
C ILE A 502 18.99 -30.34 14.01
N SER A 503 18.95 -29.44 14.99
CA SER A 503 18.52 -29.75 16.35
C SER A 503 17.84 -28.54 16.95
N GLN A 504 16.76 -28.75 17.70
CA GLN A 504 16.06 -27.66 18.37
C GLN A 504 17.01 -26.95 19.36
N PRO A 505 17.18 -25.63 19.26
CA PRO A 505 17.94 -24.86 20.24
C PRO A 505 17.28 -24.88 21.62
N GLU A 506 18.04 -24.62 22.69
CA GLU A 506 17.52 -24.57 24.07
C GLU A 506 16.41 -23.53 24.24
N ALA A 507 16.53 -22.38 23.55
CA ALA A 507 15.54 -21.31 23.55
C ALA A 507 14.27 -21.65 22.74
N GLY A 508 14.27 -22.73 21.95
CA GLY A 508 13.21 -23.06 20.99
C GLY A 508 13.65 -22.84 19.55
N TRP A 509 12.75 -23.12 18.61
CA TRP A 509 12.99 -22.90 17.19
C TRP A 509 12.91 -21.40 16.85
N PRO A 510 13.86 -20.87 16.06
CA PRO A 510 13.66 -19.60 15.37
C PRO A 510 12.38 -19.66 14.53
N VAL A 511 11.65 -18.55 14.41
CA VAL A 511 10.32 -18.54 13.77
C VAL A 511 10.23 -17.46 12.69
N ALA A 512 9.76 -17.84 11.50
CA ALA A 512 9.44 -16.91 10.41
C ALA A 512 7.93 -16.70 10.31
N ILE A 513 7.50 -15.43 10.35
CA ILE A 513 6.14 -15.03 9.99
C ILE A 513 6.06 -14.98 8.47
N LEU A 514 5.11 -15.70 7.88
CA LEU A 514 4.92 -15.80 6.44
C LEU A 514 3.64 -15.06 6.03
N MET A 515 3.70 -14.25 4.96
CA MET A 515 2.55 -13.55 4.41
C MET A 515 2.40 -13.75 2.90
N HIS A 516 1.20 -14.13 2.46
CA HIS A 516 0.89 -14.48 1.07
C HIS A 516 0.58 -13.25 0.21
N GLY A 517 0.63 -13.41 -1.12
CA GLY A 517 0.29 -12.37 -2.08
C GLY A 517 -1.22 -12.19 -2.31
N ILE A 518 -1.59 -11.21 -3.13
CA ILE A 518 -3.00 -11.03 -3.54
C ILE A 518 -3.49 -12.26 -4.32
N THR A 519 -4.77 -12.60 -4.20
CA THR A 519 -5.41 -13.79 -4.80
C THR A 519 -4.92 -15.16 -4.29
N SER A 520 -4.02 -15.16 -3.31
CA SER A 520 -3.46 -16.34 -2.65
C SER A 520 -4.05 -16.49 -1.23
N LYS A 521 -3.53 -17.41 -0.44
CA LYS A 521 -3.93 -17.73 0.95
C LYS A 521 -2.74 -18.30 1.73
N LYS A 522 -2.84 -18.36 3.06
CA LYS A 522 -1.77 -18.82 3.95
C LYS A 522 -1.27 -20.24 3.65
N GLU A 523 -2.14 -21.12 3.15
CA GLU A 523 -1.75 -22.50 2.79
C GLU A 523 -0.76 -22.55 1.61
N ASP A 524 -0.78 -21.55 0.72
CA ASP A 524 0.17 -21.49 -0.40
C ASP A 524 1.60 -21.22 0.11
N MET A 525 1.73 -20.60 1.29
CA MET A 525 3.04 -20.38 1.94
C MET A 525 3.70 -21.69 2.40
N LEU A 526 2.99 -22.82 2.46
CA LEU A 526 3.60 -24.12 2.73
C LEU A 526 4.70 -24.45 1.70
N ALA A 527 4.64 -23.88 0.50
CA ALA A 527 5.60 -24.08 -0.58
C ALA A 527 7.06 -23.72 -0.21
N ILE A 528 7.28 -22.80 0.74
CA ILE A 528 8.63 -22.44 1.20
C ILE A 528 9.03 -23.11 2.53
N THR A 529 8.07 -23.68 3.27
CA THR A 529 8.29 -24.22 4.62
C THR A 529 9.27 -25.39 4.67
N GLY A 530 9.39 -26.16 3.58
CA GLY A 530 10.37 -27.23 3.47
C GLY A 530 11.81 -26.71 3.54
N ALA A 531 12.14 -25.65 2.78
CA ALA A 531 13.46 -25.04 2.80
C ALA A 531 13.79 -24.42 4.16
N LEU A 532 12.83 -23.73 4.78
CA LEU A 532 12.97 -23.14 6.11
C LEU A 532 13.13 -24.21 7.20
N SER A 533 12.37 -25.30 7.12
CA SER A 533 12.47 -26.40 8.08
C SER A 533 13.81 -27.13 7.98
N LEU A 534 14.34 -27.35 6.77
CA LEU A 534 15.69 -27.89 6.59
C LEU A 534 16.79 -26.95 7.13
N ALA A 535 16.50 -25.65 7.24
CA ALA A 535 17.37 -24.66 7.89
C ALA A 535 17.10 -24.50 9.40
N GLY A 536 16.19 -25.30 9.98
CA GLY A 536 15.86 -25.27 11.40
C GLY A 536 15.00 -24.06 11.81
N ILE A 537 14.13 -23.59 10.92
CA ILE A 537 13.23 -22.45 11.16
C ILE A 537 11.78 -22.94 11.13
N ALA A 538 11.05 -22.69 12.22
CA ALA A 538 9.60 -22.86 12.28
C ALA A 538 8.88 -21.70 11.57
N THR A 539 7.62 -21.89 11.21
CA THR A 539 6.85 -20.85 10.51
C THR A 539 5.48 -20.64 11.11
N VAL A 540 4.96 -19.41 11.03
CA VAL A 540 3.56 -19.09 11.30
C VAL A 540 2.99 -18.25 10.16
N ALA A 541 1.73 -18.47 9.78
CA ALA A 541 1.07 -17.73 8.70
C ALA A 541 -0.41 -17.50 8.99
N ILE A 542 -0.95 -16.38 8.51
CA ILE A 542 -2.37 -16.00 8.58
C ILE A 542 -2.82 -15.47 7.22
N ASP A 543 -4.13 -15.38 6.99
CA ASP A 543 -4.68 -14.76 5.79
C ASP A 543 -4.81 -13.23 5.94
N HIS A 544 -4.59 -12.50 4.85
CA HIS A 544 -5.04 -11.11 4.72
C HIS A 544 -6.56 -10.98 4.98
N PRO A 545 -7.07 -9.80 5.40
CA PRO A 545 -8.51 -9.60 5.43
C PRO A 545 -9.09 -9.87 4.04
N LEU A 546 -10.30 -10.44 4.00
CA LEU A 546 -10.99 -10.83 2.78
C LEU A 546 -10.29 -11.92 1.96
N HIS A 547 -9.25 -12.59 2.45
CA HIS A 547 -8.57 -13.69 1.74
C HIS A 547 -8.76 -15.02 2.46
N GLY A 548 -8.63 -16.12 1.72
CA GLY A 548 -8.59 -17.48 2.26
C GLY A 548 -9.77 -17.73 3.19
N SER A 549 -9.47 -18.04 4.46
CA SER A 549 -10.46 -18.30 5.52
C SER A 549 -11.18 -17.06 6.08
N ARG A 550 -10.85 -15.86 5.58
CA ARG A 550 -11.35 -14.56 6.08
C ARG A 550 -12.28 -13.86 5.10
N GLY A 551 -12.88 -14.60 4.17
CA GLY A 551 -13.98 -14.10 3.35
C GLY A 551 -15.31 -14.09 4.09
N PHE A 552 -16.36 -13.62 3.40
CA PHE A 552 -17.71 -13.56 3.94
C PHE A 552 -18.71 -14.31 3.03
N ASP A 553 -19.32 -15.35 3.57
CA ASP A 553 -20.52 -16.01 3.06
C ASP A 553 -21.76 -15.24 3.53
N LEU A 554 -22.35 -14.48 2.61
CA LEU A 554 -23.49 -13.60 2.86
C LEU A 554 -24.82 -14.35 2.81
N ASN A 555 -24.86 -15.53 2.18
CA ASN A 555 -26.09 -16.27 1.91
C ASN A 555 -26.24 -17.56 2.74
N GLY A 556 -25.16 -18.02 3.38
CA GLY A 556 -25.09 -19.20 4.25
C GLY A 556 -24.96 -20.54 3.50
N ASP A 557 -24.51 -20.55 2.24
CA ASP A 557 -24.36 -21.76 1.42
C ASP A 557 -22.99 -22.44 1.55
N GLY A 558 -22.05 -21.82 2.29
CA GLY A 558 -20.69 -22.29 2.48
C GLY A 558 -19.70 -21.77 1.43
N THR A 559 -20.10 -20.84 0.58
CA THR A 559 -19.25 -20.16 -0.41
C THR A 559 -19.22 -18.67 -0.10
N ASP A 560 -18.03 -18.07 -0.11
CA ASP A 560 -17.92 -16.63 0.11
C ASP A 560 -18.38 -15.85 -1.12
N GLU A 561 -19.17 -14.80 -0.92
CA GLU A 561 -19.42 -13.77 -1.93
C GLU A 561 -18.34 -12.68 -1.91
N ILE A 562 -17.75 -12.41 -0.74
CA ILE A 562 -16.68 -11.43 -0.58
C ILE A 562 -15.40 -12.17 -0.20
N ASN A 563 -14.57 -12.48 -1.19
CA ASN A 563 -13.25 -13.05 -0.99
C ASN A 563 -12.30 -12.68 -2.15
N ALA A 564 -11.07 -12.29 -1.84
CA ALA A 564 -10.05 -11.89 -2.80
C ALA A 564 -9.23 -13.05 -3.37
N THR A 565 -9.24 -14.20 -2.68
CA THR A 565 -8.64 -15.46 -3.14
C THR A 565 -9.56 -16.19 -4.13
N THR A 566 -10.84 -16.32 -3.80
CA THR A 566 -11.77 -17.20 -4.54
C THR A 566 -12.77 -16.48 -5.44
N VAL A 567 -13.03 -15.19 -5.22
CA VAL A 567 -14.02 -14.41 -6.00
C VAL A 567 -13.37 -13.34 -6.86
N SER A 568 -12.74 -12.34 -6.25
CA SER A 568 -12.10 -11.24 -6.98
C SER A 568 -11.06 -10.49 -6.17
N ALA A 569 -9.87 -10.31 -6.73
CA ALA A 569 -8.80 -9.46 -6.20
C ALA A 569 -9.30 -8.02 -5.87
N THR A 570 -10.33 -7.54 -6.58
CA THR A 570 -10.90 -6.20 -6.38
C THR A 570 -11.60 -6.04 -5.03
N HIS A 571 -11.97 -7.11 -4.33
CA HIS A 571 -12.52 -6.98 -2.98
C HIS A 571 -11.48 -6.42 -2.00
N TYR A 572 -10.20 -6.76 -2.18
CA TYR A 572 -9.11 -6.20 -1.38
C TYR A 572 -8.56 -4.90 -1.97
N MET A 573 -8.26 -4.85 -3.28
CA MET A 573 -7.75 -3.63 -3.94
C MET A 573 -8.74 -2.46 -3.90
N ASN A 574 -10.03 -2.80 -3.87
CA ASN A 574 -11.16 -1.93 -3.59
C ASN A 574 -11.13 -0.55 -4.28
N LEU A 575 -11.10 -0.56 -5.61
CA LEU A 575 -11.06 0.64 -6.43
C LEU A 575 -12.36 1.46 -6.37
N LEU A 576 -13.45 0.87 -5.86
CA LEU A 576 -14.74 1.52 -5.64
C LEU A 576 -14.82 2.26 -4.30
N SER A 577 -13.89 2.01 -3.37
CA SER A 577 -13.78 2.74 -2.11
C SER A 577 -12.30 2.80 -1.71
N LEU A 578 -11.61 3.82 -2.19
CA LEU A 578 -10.19 4.03 -1.93
C LEU A 578 -9.83 4.06 -0.43
N PRO A 579 -10.65 4.63 0.48
CA PRO A 579 -10.38 4.56 1.91
C PRO A 579 -10.42 3.13 2.45
N THR A 580 -11.31 2.28 1.91
CA THR A 580 -11.36 0.86 2.26
C THR A 580 -10.13 0.12 1.73
N ALA A 581 -9.66 0.46 0.53
CA ALA A 581 -8.42 -0.09 -0.02
C ALA A 581 -7.21 0.21 0.88
N ARG A 582 -7.07 1.46 1.33
CA ARG A 582 -6.05 1.90 2.30
C ARG A 582 -6.14 1.11 3.61
N ASP A 583 -7.35 0.97 4.14
CA ASP A 583 -7.54 0.36 5.45
C ASP A 583 -7.48 -1.18 5.42
N ASN A 584 -7.69 -1.82 4.25
CA ASN A 584 -7.35 -3.23 4.03
C ASN A 584 -5.86 -3.50 4.25
N VAL A 585 -5.01 -2.61 3.74
CA VAL A 585 -3.54 -2.68 3.95
C VAL A 585 -3.21 -2.45 5.42
N ARG A 586 -3.76 -1.41 6.05
CA ARG A 586 -3.52 -1.13 7.47
C ARG A 586 -4.02 -2.25 8.39
N GLN A 587 -5.14 -2.89 8.09
CA GLN A 587 -5.63 -4.07 8.82
C GLN A 587 -4.66 -5.25 8.68
N SER A 588 -4.11 -5.48 7.49
CA SER A 588 -3.10 -6.53 7.29
C SER A 588 -1.86 -6.31 8.16
N VAL A 589 -1.35 -5.08 8.22
CA VAL A 589 -0.20 -4.73 9.05
C VAL A 589 -0.53 -4.85 10.54
N SER A 590 -1.72 -4.40 10.95
CA SER A 590 -2.24 -4.58 12.31
C SER A 590 -2.31 -6.06 12.70
N ASP A 591 -2.82 -6.93 11.82
CA ASP A 591 -2.91 -8.37 12.08
C ASP A 591 -1.53 -9.02 12.23
N LEU A 592 -0.53 -8.59 11.44
CA LEU A 592 0.86 -9.02 11.59
C LEU A 592 1.48 -8.55 12.92
N LEU A 593 1.22 -7.32 13.35
CA LEU A 593 1.62 -6.81 14.68
C LEU A 593 1.00 -7.64 15.80
N GLY A 594 -0.29 -7.94 15.69
CA GLY A 594 -1.03 -8.77 16.63
C GLY A 594 -0.51 -10.21 16.70
N LEU A 595 -0.23 -10.82 15.54
CA LEU A 595 0.38 -12.15 15.44
C LEU A 595 1.76 -12.17 16.09
N ARG A 596 2.60 -11.18 15.78
CA ARG A 596 3.94 -11.05 16.38
C ARG A 596 3.88 -10.87 17.89
N LEU A 597 2.97 -10.04 18.39
CA LEU A 597 2.74 -9.90 19.83
C LEU A 597 2.28 -11.23 20.44
N GLY A 598 1.40 -11.96 19.74
CA GLY A 598 0.85 -13.23 20.21
C GLY A 598 1.86 -14.37 20.32
N LEU A 599 2.98 -14.31 19.59
CA LEU A 599 4.11 -15.24 19.80
C LEU A 599 4.68 -15.18 21.23
N ASN A 600 4.48 -14.08 21.96
CA ASN A 600 4.86 -13.98 23.38
C ASN A 600 3.92 -14.78 24.31
N ALA A 601 2.82 -15.33 23.80
CA ALA A 601 1.82 -16.07 24.54
C ALA A 601 1.30 -17.28 23.73
N VAL A 602 2.19 -18.25 23.47
CA VAL A 602 1.83 -19.52 22.81
C VAL A 602 1.28 -20.52 23.83
N ASN A 603 0.10 -21.05 23.54
CA ASN A 603 -0.52 -22.17 24.23
C ASN A 603 -0.43 -23.42 23.36
N ASP A 604 0.62 -24.22 23.57
CA ASP A 604 0.85 -25.46 22.83
C ASP A 604 0.02 -26.61 23.43
N MET A 605 -0.99 -27.03 22.68
CA MET A 605 -1.90 -28.13 22.99
C MET A 605 -1.65 -29.36 22.09
N THR A 606 -0.54 -29.37 21.34
CA THR A 606 -0.13 -30.51 20.51
C THR A 606 0.24 -31.71 21.39
N THR A 607 0.02 -32.93 20.89
CA THR A 607 0.36 -34.16 21.62
C THR A 607 1.86 -34.29 21.95
N MET A 608 2.72 -33.63 21.17
CA MET A 608 4.18 -33.70 21.27
C MET A 608 4.82 -32.47 21.94
N SER A 609 4.05 -31.44 22.30
CA SER A 609 4.58 -30.14 22.72
C SER A 609 5.62 -29.59 21.72
N ALA A 610 5.26 -29.59 20.44
CA ALA A 610 6.17 -29.35 19.33
C ALA A 610 6.50 -27.86 19.11
N ALA A 611 5.69 -26.93 19.61
CA ALA A 611 5.70 -25.51 19.23
C ALA A 611 6.41 -24.62 20.25
N GLN A 612 7.67 -24.95 20.59
CA GLN A 612 8.53 -24.07 21.37
C GLN A 612 9.32 -23.14 20.43
N PHE A 613 9.09 -21.83 20.54
CA PHE A 613 9.74 -20.81 19.70
C PHE A 613 10.74 -19.94 20.47
N ASP A 614 11.83 -19.57 19.80
CA ASP A 614 12.79 -18.58 20.27
C ASP A 614 12.35 -17.17 19.89
N LEU A 615 11.82 -16.44 20.85
CA LEU A 615 11.27 -15.09 20.66
C LEU A 615 12.34 -14.01 20.46
N SER A 616 13.63 -14.34 20.66
CA SER A 616 14.73 -13.46 20.28
C SER A 616 15.10 -13.57 18.80
N ARG A 617 14.56 -14.58 18.10
CA ARG A 617 14.83 -14.88 16.69
C ARG A 617 13.53 -15.07 15.91
N VAL A 618 12.85 -13.94 15.69
CA VAL A 618 11.64 -13.88 14.85
C VAL A 618 11.98 -13.18 13.54
N TYR A 619 11.61 -13.75 12.41
CA TYR A 619 11.84 -13.18 11.08
C TYR A 619 10.51 -12.97 10.34
N PHE A 620 10.60 -12.29 9.21
CA PHE A 620 9.48 -12.12 8.30
C PHE A 620 9.85 -12.56 6.88
N MET A 621 8.91 -13.20 6.19
CA MET A 621 8.98 -13.40 4.75
C MET A 621 7.61 -13.15 4.10
N GLY A 622 7.58 -12.33 3.06
CA GLY A 622 6.36 -12.01 2.33
C GLY A 622 6.57 -12.07 0.82
N VAL A 623 5.48 -12.32 0.09
CA VAL A 623 5.44 -12.34 -1.37
C VAL A 623 4.39 -11.35 -1.87
N SER A 624 4.72 -10.52 -2.87
CA SER A 624 3.77 -9.60 -3.51
C SER A 624 3.11 -8.67 -2.48
N LEU A 625 1.77 -8.66 -2.37
CA LEU A 625 1.03 -7.95 -1.31
C LEU A 625 1.53 -8.27 0.11
N GLY A 626 1.91 -9.52 0.37
CA GLY A 626 2.54 -9.94 1.63
C GLY A 626 3.92 -9.32 1.83
N ALA A 627 4.69 -9.08 0.75
CA ALA A 627 5.95 -8.35 0.81
C ALA A 627 5.73 -6.83 1.01
N MET A 628 4.68 -6.25 0.42
CA MET A 628 4.31 -4.85 0.59
C MET A 628 3.88 -4.55 2.04
N THR A 629 2.86 -5.25 2.52
CA THR A 629 2.43 -5.16 3.94
C THR A 629 3.52 -5.61 4.90
N GLY A 630 4.40 -6.50 4.46
CA GLY A 630 5.59 -6.93 5.16
C GLY A 630 6.64 -5.83 5.36
N ALA A 631 6.83 -4.96 4.37
CA ALA A 631 7.71 -3.80 4.48
C ALA A 631 7.18 -2.81 5.52
N ASP A 632 5.88 -2.49 5.47
CA ASP A 632 5.20 -1.65 6.45
C ASP A 632 5.28 -2.25 7.85
N PHE A 633 4.99 -3.55 7.97
CA PHE A 633 5.11 -4.29 9.23
C PHE A 633 6.54 -4.25 9.77
N ALA A 634 7.55 -4.52 8.95
CA ALA A 634 8.95 -4.52 9.38
C ALA A 634 9.41 -3.13 9.86
N ALA A 635 8.91 -2.05 9.26
CA ALA A 635 9.15 -0.69 9.72
C ALA A 635 8.47 -0.42 11.07
N VAL A 636 7.16 -0.68 11.19
CA VAL A 636 6.38 -0.36 12.40
C VAL A 636 6.77 -1.26 13.57
N THR A 637 7.00 -2.55 13.33
CA THR A 637 7.29 -3.54 14.38
C THR A 637 8.63 -3.28 15.07
N ASN A 638 9.63 -2.78 14.34
CA ASN A 638 10.97 -2.44 14.88
C ASN A 638 11.14 -0.97 15.28
N SER A 639 10.19 -0.09 14.93
CA SER A 639 10.15 1.29 15.44
C SER A 639 9.87 1.31 16.95
N THR A 640 10.58 2.17 17.69
CA THR A 640 10.36 2.27 19.14
C THR A 640 9.00 2.86 19.47
N MET A 641 8.30 2.30 20.47
CA MET A 641 7.07 2.89 21.00
C MET A 641 7.34 4.13 21.86
N GLY A 642 8.59 4.36 22.25
CA GLY A 642 9.01 5.50 23.06
C GLY A 642 8.48 5.49 24.51
N GLY A 643 8.96 6.45 25.31
CA GLY A 643 8.54 6.64 26.70
C GLY A 643 8.65 5.37 27.55
N ASP A 644 7.63 5.13 28.38
CA ASP A 644 7.58 3.95 29.26
C ASP A 644 7.35 2.64 28.48
N LEU A 645 6.83 2.70 27.25
CA LEU A 645 6.57 1.52 26.42
C LEU A 645 7.82 1.01 25.70
N ALA A 646 8.90 1.80 25.59
CA ALA A 646 10.14 1.39 24.93
C ALA A 646 10.74 0.10 25.53
N ALA A 647 10.49 -0.18 26.81
CA ALA A 647 10.91 -1.43 27.46
C ALA A 647 10.23 -2.69 26.88
N LEU A 648 9.15 -2.53 26.11
CA LEU A 648 8.37 -3.60 25.49
C LEU A 648 8.61 -3.72 23.98
N ASP A 649 9.51 -2.91 23.39
CA ASP A 649 9.80 -2.93 21.96
C ASP A 649 10.20 -4.34 21.47
N SER A 650 10.94 -5.11 22.29
CA SER A 650 11.35 -6.48 21.97
C SER A 650 10.19 -7.47 21.82
N MET A 651 9.00 -7.16 22.33
CA MET A 651 7.81 -8.01 22.14
C MET A 651 7.30 -7.98 20.70
N TYR A 652 7.66 -6.93 19.95
CA TYR A 652 7.32 -6.74 18.54
C TYR A 652 8.51 -7.00 17.61
N ALA A 653 9.74 -6.89 18.11
CA ALA A 653 10.91 -6.87 17.24
C ALA A 653 11.04 -8.13 16.36
N VAL A 654 11.47 -7.93 15.11
CA VAL A 654 11.89 -8.98 14.16
C VAL A 654 13.35 -8.76 13.77
N GLN A 655 14.09 -9.84 13.56
CA GLN A 655 15.52 -9.86 13.31
C GLN A 655 15.88 -9.54 11.85
N ALA A 656 15.02 -9.93 10.90
CA ALA A 656 15.22 -9.69 9.47
C ALA A 656 13.92 -9.87 8.67
N ALA A 657 13.86 -9.25 7.49
CA ALA A 657 12.74 -9.39 6.55
C ALA A 657 13.22 -9.81 5.16
N SER A 658 12.56 -10.82 4.57
CA SER A 658 12.76 -11.23 3.18
C SER A 658 11.53 -10.89 2.34
N LEU A 659 11.69 -10.13 1.28
CA LEU A 659 10.59 -9.55 0.50
C LEU A 659 10.71 -9.99 -0.97
N GLU A 660 9.80 -10.84 -1.44
CA GLU A 660 9.72 -11.20 -2.86
C GLU A 660 8.74 -10.28 -3.59
N SER A 661 9.22 -9.64 -4.65
CA SER A 661 8.44 -8.79 -5.54
C SER A 661 7.62 -7.68 -4.85
N PRO A 662 8.15 -6.93 -3.85
CA PRO A 662 7.46 -5.77 -3.31
C PRO A 662 7.48 -4.59 -4.30
N GLY A 663 6.61 -3.59 -4.09
CA GLY A 663 6.65 -2.32 -4.80
C GLY A 663 5.86 -1.24 -4.08
N GLY A 664 6.17 0.02 -4.36
CA GLY A 664 5.42 1.19 -3.89
C GLY A 664 4.92 2.04 -5.05
N GLY A 665 4.18 3.11 -4.75
CA GLY A 665 3.42 3.86 -5.74
C GLY A 665 2.27 3.01 -6.31
N VAL A 666 1.47 2.45 -5.40
CA VAL A 666 0.45 1.42 -5.66
C VAL A 666 -0.49 1.77 -6.80
N ALA A 667 -1.02 2.99 -6.84
CA ALA A 667 -2.00 3.34 -7.86
C ALA A 667 -1.40 3.26 -9.27
N GLN A 668 -0.20 3.82 -9.46
CA GLN A 668 0.42 3.82 -10.78
C GLN A 668 0.92 2.44 -11.19
N PHE A 669 1.54 1.68 -10.28
CA PHE A 669 2.00 0.35 -10.68
C PHE A 669 0.84 -0.57 -11.03
N LEU A 670 -0.33 -0.41 -10.38
CA LEU A 670 -1.53 -1.17 -10.70
C LEU A 670 -2.06 -0.82 -12.08
N ILE A 671 -2.08 0.48 -12.44
CA ILE A 671 -2.46 0.95 -13.77
C ILE A 671 -1.49 0.44 -14.86
N ASP A 672 -0.19 0.44 -14.58
CA ASP A 672 0.86 0.01 -15.52
C ASP A 672 1.09 -1.52 -15.51
N SER A 673 0.43 -2.26 -14.59
CA SER A 673 0.55 -3.71 -14.45
C SER A 673 0.02 -4.44 -15.68
N PRO A 674 0.80 -5.33 -16.32
CA PRO A 674 0.28 -6.19 -17.38
C PRO A 674 -0.87 -7.09 -16.92
N ARG A 675 -0.85 -7.55 -15.65
CA ARG A 675 -1.89 -8.41 -15.05
C ARG A 675 -3.15 -7.62 -14.69
N PHE A 676 -3.00 -6.48 -14.02
CA PHE A 676 -4.13 -5.76 -13.42
C PHE A 676 -4.59 -4.53 -14.22
N GLY A 677 -3.67 -3.85 -14.92
CA GLY A 677 -3.94 -2.62 -15.66
C GLY A 677 -5.16 -2.71 -16.58
N PRO A 678 -5.31 -3.77 -17.42
CA PRO A 678 -6.48 -3.93 -18.27
C PRO A 678 -7.80 -4.01 -17.49
N LEU A 679 -7.84 -4.70 -16.35
CA LEU A 679 -9.05 -4.79 -15.53
C LEU A 679 -9.39 -3.43 -14.91
N ILE A 680 -8.38 -2.75 -14.36
CA ILE A 680 -8.55 -1.43 -13.72
C ILE A 680 -9.05 -0.41 -14.73
N LYS A 681 -8.41 -0.31 -15.89
CA LYS A 681 -8.87 0.56 -16.98
C LYS A 681 -10.30 0.23 -17.37
N GLY A 682 -10.65 -1.05 -17.48
CA GLY A 682 -12.00 -1.47 -17.81
C GLY A 682 -13.04 -1.02 -16.80
N LEU A 683 -12.74 -1.15 -15.49
CA LEU A 683 -13.63 -0.72 -14.41
C LEU A 683 -13.79 0.81 -14.37
N LEU A 684 -12.70 1.56 -14.59
CA LEU A 684 -12.78 3.03 -14.61
C LEU A 684 -13.54 3.53 -15.84
N LEU A 685 -13.31 2.93 -17.00
CA LEU A 685 -14.00 3.28 -18.24
C LEU A 685 -15.47 2.88 -18.23
N SER A 686 -15.85 1.78 -17.55
CA SER A 686 -17.26 1.41 -17.43
C SER A 686 -18.06 2.45 -16.63
N GLU A 687 -17.44 3.18 -15.72
CA GLU A 687 -18.09 4.26 -14.98
C GLU A 687 -18.00 5.62 -15.68
N ALA A 688 -16.85 5.92 -16.30
CA ALA A 688 -16.55 7.27 -16.78
C ALA A 688 -16.80 7.50 -18.29
N SER A 689 -16.94 6.45 -19.12
CA SER A 689 -16.99 6.57 -20.58
C SER A 689 -18.26 5.97 -21.19
N GLU A 690 -19.17 6.82 -21.68
CA GLU A 690 -20.37 6.40 -22.43
C GLU A 690 -20.01 5.60 -23.70
N ASP A 691 -18.89 5.94 -24.36
CA ASP A 691 -18.41 5.24 -25.55
C ASP A 691 -17.96 3.81 -25.22
N PHE A 692 -17.26 3.64 -24.09
CA PHE A 692 -16.86 2.30 -23.62
C PHE A 692 -18.09 1.47 -23.19
N GLN A 693 -19.04 2.07 -22.46
CA GLN A 693 -20.33 1.42 -22.15
C GLN A 693 -21.06 0.99 -23.44
N GLY A 694 -21.05 1.84 -24.47
CA GLY A 694 -21.60 1.52 -25.79
C GLY A 694 -20.89 0.33 -26.45
N LEU A 695 -19.56 0.24 -26.33
CA LEU A 695 -18.79 -0.90 -26.80
C LEU A 695 -19.16 -2.20 -26.07
N LEU A 696 -19.33 -2.16 -24.74
CA LEU A 696 -19.76 -3.33 -23.96
C LEU A 696 -21.12 -3.85 -24.45
N VAL A 697 -22.09 -2.95 -24.65
CA VAL A 697 -23.40 -3.32 -25.21
C VAL A 697 -23.27 -3.87 -26.62
N GLN A 698 -22.38 -3.32 -27.46
CA GLN A 698 -22.13 -3.83 -28.81
C GLN A 698 -21.54 -5.24 -28.81
N LEU A 699 -20.58 -5.52 -27.93
CA LEU A 699 -19.87 -6.80 -27.87
C LEU A 699 -20.69 -7.89 -27.16
N TYR A 700 -21.40 -7.53 -26.10
CA TYR A 700 -21.99 -8.50 -25.16
C TYR A 700 -23.49 -8.29 -24.92
N GLY A 701 -24.09 -7.21 -25.42
CA GLY A 701 -25.53 -6.92 -25.27
C GLY A 701 -25.93 -6.30 -23.94
N THR A 702 -24.99 -6.06 -23.03
CA THR A 702 -25.18 -5.45 -21.71
C THR A 702 -23.91 -4.73 -21.26
N VAL A 703 -24.03 -3.84 -20.27
CA VAL A 703 -22.88 -3.27 -19.53
C VAL A 703 -22.44 -4.16 -18.36
N ASP A 704 -23.34 -5.01 -17.85
CA ASP A 704 -23.08 -5.96 -16.77
C ASP A 704 -22.31 -7.18 -17.31
N VAL A 705 -21.00 -7.04 -17.43
CA VAL A 705 -20.09 -8.03 -18.02
C VAL A 705 -19.21 -8.72 -16.99
N THR A 706 -18.66 -9.90 -17.31
CA THR A 706 -17.66 -10.55 -16.45
C THR A 706 -16.32 -9.82 -16.53
N GLN A 707 -15.41 -10.05 -15.57
CA GLN A 707 -14.08 -9.45 -15.60
C GLN A 707 -13.29 -9.81 -16.86
N GLU A 708 -13.40 -11.05 -17.34
CA GLU A 708 -12.74 -11.49 -18.57
C GLU A 708 -13.28 -10.76 -19.80
N GLN A 709 -14.59 -10.53 -19.84
CA GLN A 709 -15.23 -9.75 -20.90
C GLN A 709 -14.81 -8.28 -20.84
N LEU A 710 -14.70 -7.72 -19.64
CA LEU A 710 -14.26 -6.35 -19.43
C LEU A 710 -12.82 -6.13 -19.91
N VAL A 711 -11.90 -7.02 -19.51
CA VAL A 711 -10.49 -7.01 -19.95
C VAL A 711 -10.40 -7.15 -21.47
N ALA A 712 -11.18 -8.07 -22.07
CA ALA A 712 -11.20 -8.24 -23.52
C ALA A 712 -11.74 -6.99 -24.24
N ALA A 713 -12.74 -6.30 -23.68
CA ALA A 713 -13.28 -5.06 -24.24
C ALA A 713 -12.27 -3.91 -24.21
N VAL A 714 -11.45 -3.79 -23.16
CA VAL A 714 -10.40 -2.77 -23.08
C VAL A 714 -9.42 -2.91 -24.24
N ALA A 715 -8.96 -4.13 -24.53
CA ALA A 715 -8.06 -4.36 -25.67
C ALA A 715 -8.69 -3.91 -27.00
N VAL A 716 -9.98 -4.22 -27.21
CA VAL A 716 -10.70 -3.76 -28.41
C VAL A 716 -10.87 -2.24 -28.43
N PHE A 717 -11.13 -1.62 -27.29
CA PHE A 717 -11.31 -0.18 -27.18
C PHE A 717 -10.01 0.57 -27.49
N GLU A 718 -8.90 0.17 -26.88
CA GLU A 718 -7.59 0.79 -27.07
C GLU A 718 -7.09 0.66 -28.53
N GLU A 719 -7.40 -0.43 -29.23
CA GLU A 719 -7.07 -0.60 -30.65
C GLU A 719 -7.84 0.36 -31.59
N ASN A 720 -8.97 0.90 -31.15
CA ASN A 720 -9.89 1.66 -31.99
C ASN A 720 -10.15 3.10 -31.49
N VAL A 721 -9.48 3.51 -30.41
CA VAL A 721 -9.67 4.81 -29.77
C VAL A 721 -9.16 5.95 -30.67
N THR A 722 -9.93 7.03 -30.78
CA THR A 722 -9.47 8.27 -31.43
C THR A 722 -8.55 9.08 -30.52
N GLU A 723 -7.75 10.00 -31.06
CA GLU A 723 -6.89 10.88 -30.24
C GLU A 723 -7.67 11.65 -29.16
N ALA A 724 -8.88 12.11 -29.48
CA ALA A 724 -9.74 12.81 -28.53
C ALA A 724 -10.22 11.90 -27.39
N GLN A 725 -10.65 10.68 -27.71
CA GLN A 725 -11.07 9.69 -26.71
C GLN A 725 -9.88 9.22 -25.87
N ALA A 726 -8.69 9.09 -26.46
CA ALA A 726 -7.48 8.72 -25.72
C ALA A 726 -7.10 9.80 -24.70
N ALA A 727 -7.26 11.08 -25.05
CA ALA A 727 -7.05 12.19 -24.11
C ALA A 727 -8.07 12.17 -22.96
N GLU A 728 -9.33 11.86 -23.24
CA GLU A 728 -10.38 11.71 -22.22
C GLU A 728 -10.09 10.55 -21.27
N VAL A 729 -9.73 9.38 -21.80
CA VAL A 729 -9.29 8.20 -21.02
C VAL A 729 -8.12 8.57 -20.13
N GLN A 730 -7.09 9.23 -20.69
CA GLN A 730 -5.91 9.62 -19.92
C GLN A 730 -6.26 10.61 -18.80
N ALA A 731 -7.19 11.55 -19.03
CA ALA A 731 -7.66 12.47 -18.01
C ALA A 731 -8.33 11.72 -16.85
N VAL A 732 -9.25 10.79 -17.14
CA VAL A 732 -9.90 9.94 -16.13
C VAL A 732 -8.87 9.13 -15.34
N LEU A 733 -7.94 8.47 -16.03
CA LEU A 733 -6.90 7.66 -15.38
C LEU A 733 -5.97 8.50 -14.51
N SER A 734 -5.59 9.70 -14.96
CA SER A 734 -4.68 10.58 -14.21
C SER A 734 -5.37 11.14 -12.96
N GLN A 735 -6.63 11.55 -13.06
CA GLN A 735 -7.41 12.01 -11.90
C GLN A 735 -7.60 10.88 -10.89
N PHE A 736 -7.96 9.68 -11.35
CA PHE A 736 -8.08 8.52 -10.49
C PHE A 736 -6.73 8.16 -9.85
N ALA A 737 -5.63 8.12 -10.62
CA ALA A 737 -4.29 7.80 -10.11
C ALA A 737 -3.86 8.77 -9.00
N PHE A 738 -4.12 10.07 -9.18
CA PHE A 738 -3.84 11.09 -8.17
C PHE A 738 -4.60 10.83 -6.88
N ALA A 739 -5.92 10.65 -6.96
CA ALA A 739 -6.76 10.42 -5.79
C ALA A 739 -6.41 9.08 -5.11
N ALA A 740 -6.30 8.01 -5.90
CA ALA A 740 -5.97 6.67 -5.41
C ALA A 740 -4.61 6.64 -4.72
N GLN A 741 -3.57 7.21 -5.32
CA GLN A 741 -2.26 7.23 -4.68
C GLN A 741 -2.28 8.06 -3.41
N THR A 742 -2.92 9.23 -3.45
CA THR A 742 -3.06 10.08 -2.26
C THR A 742 -3.72 9.29 -1.15
N VAL A 743 -4.90 8.69 -1.35
CA VAL A 743 -5.57 7.91 -0.29
C VAL A 743 -4.72 6.72 0.19
N LEU A 744 -4.02 6.04 -0.71
CA LEU A 744 -3.24 4.84 -0.39
C LEU A 744 -1.91 5.12 0.30
N ASP A 745 -1.38 6.34 0.28
CA ASP A 745 -0.02 6.64 0.77
C ASP A 745 0.24 6.15 2.20
N ALA A 746 -0.77 6.18 3.07
CA ALA A 746 -0.61 5.70 4.44
C ALA A 746 -0.49 4.17 4.61
N GLY A 747 -0.73 3.41 3.55
CA GLY A 747 -0.42 1.98 3.43
C GLY A 747 0.49 1.71 2.22
N ASP A 748 1.20 2.70 1.70
CA ASP A 748 2.11 2.52 0.58
C ASP A 748 3.54 2.24 1.07
N PRO A 749 4.20 1.15 0.62
CA PRO A 749 5.52 0.75 1.12
C PRO A 749 6.62 1.80 0.97
N ASN A 750 6.51 2.73 0.03
CA ASN A 750 7.52 3.78 -0.13
C ASN A 750 7.63 4.69 1.10
N ASN A 751 6.53 4.89 1.83
CA ASN A 751 6.53 5.69 3.06
C ASN A 751 7.17 4.96 4.26
N TYR A 752 7.39 3.65 4.15
CA TYR A 752 7.99 2.80 5.19
C TYR A 752 9.39 2.30 4.83
N ALA A 753 9.77 2.35 3.56
CA ALA A 753 10.99 1.77 3.02
C ALA A 753 12.28 2.20 3.75
N GLN A 754 12.47 3.50 3.98
CA GLN A 754 13.65 4.02 4.69
C GLN A 754 13.66 3.62 6.17
N THR A 755 12.52 3.69 6.84
CA THR A 755 12.39 3.27 8.25
C THR A 755 12.67 1.78 8.40
N MET A 756 12.13 0.97 7.49
CA MET A 756 12.36 -0.48 7.44
C MET A 756 13.87 -0.78 7.38
N THR A 757 14.60 -0.25 6.40
CA THR A 757 16.03 -0.58 6.24
C THR A 757 16.92 0.08 7.29
N ALA A 758 16.46 1.15 7.93
CA ALA A 758 17.15 1.76 9.07
C ALA A 758 17.11 0.87 10.34
N THR A 759 16.08 0.04 10.51
CA THR A 759 15.88 -0.77 11.72
C THR A 759 15.94 -2.28 11.51
N THR A 760 15.86 -2.74 10.26
CA THR A 760 15.67 -4.15 9.92
C THR A 760 16.56 -4.53 8.74
N PRO A 761 17.38 -5.58 8.83
CA PRO A 761 18.06 -6.17 7.67
C PRO A 761 17.06 -6.70 6.65
N VAL A 762 17.28 -6.41 5.36
CA VAL A 762 16.34 -6.72 4.28
C VAL A 762 17.00 -7.48 3.15
N HIS A 763 16.39 -8.60 2.77
CA HIS A 763 16.67 -9.34 1.54
C HIS A 763 15.50 -9.16 0.59
N MET A 764 15.70 -8.48 -0.55
CA MET A 764 14.67 -8.28 -1.57
C MET A 764 14.96 -9.11 -2.81
N MET A 765 13.94 -9.72 -3.42
CA MET A 765 14.06 -10.47 -4.67
C MET A 765 13.14 -9.88 -5.73
N THR A 766 13.64 -9.69 -6.95
CA THR A 766 12.87 -9.14 -8.08
C THR A 766 13.18 -9.89 -9.37
N VAL A 767 12.16 -10.28 -10.13
CA VAL A 767 12.32 -10.86 -11.48
C VAL A 767 12.36 -9.75 -12.52
N VAL A 768 13.53 -9.53 -13.13
CA VAL A 768 13.77 -8.53 -14.18
C VAL A 768 13.71 -9.11 -15.60
N GLY A 769 13.69 -10.43 -15.71
CA GLY A 769 13.69 -11.13 -16.99
C GLY A 769 15.04 -11.06 -17.72
N ASP A 770 15.09 -11.62 -18.93
CA ASP A 770 16.31 -11.70 -19.75
C ASP A 770 16.26 -10.79 -21.00
N GLY A 771 15.19 -9.99 -21.14
CA GLY A 771 14.92 -9.20 -22.33
C GLY A 771 14.42 -10.00 -23.54
N GLY A 772 14.09 -11.28 -23.34
CA GLY A 772 13.58 -12.21 -24.35
C GLY A 772 12.30 -12.90 -23.88
N GLU A 773 12.33 -14.23 -23.80
CA GLU A 773 11.16 -15.05 -23.43
C GLU A 773 10.89 -15.03 -21.93
N ASN A 774 11.92 -14.84 -21.09
CA ASN A 774 11.73 -14.63 -19.66
C ASN A 774 11.36 -13.18 -19.43
N LEU A 775 10.07 -12.95 -19.28
CA LEU A 775 9.52 -11.62 -19.05
C LEU A 775 9.91 -11.12 -17.64
N PRO A 776 10.06 -9.79 -17.44
CA PRO A 776 10.07 -9.23 -16.10
C PRO A 776 8.76 -9.55 -15.37
N ASP A 777 8.71 -9.26 -14.09
CA ASP A 777 7.48 -9.37 -13.30
C ASP A 777 6.27 -8.73 -14.01
N GLN A 778 5.22 -9.52 -14.19
CA GLN A 778 4.01 -9.15 -14.92
C GLN A 778 2.87 -8.67 -14.00
N VAL A 779 3.08 -8.66 -12.69
CA VAL A 779 2.07 -8.26 -11.70
C VAL A 779 2.43 -6.92 -11.08
N ILE A 780 3.64 -6.79 -10.51
CA ILE A 780 4.17 -5.50 -10.06
C ILE A 780 5.33 -5.15 -10.99
N PRO A 781 5.15 -4.17 -11.90
CA PRO A 781 6.22 -3.77 -12.81
C PRO A 781 7.51 -3.39 -12.07
N VAL A 782 8.65 -3.82 -12.62
CA VAL A 782 9.98 -3.43 -12.09
C VAL A 782 10.14 -1.91 -12.13
N THR A 783 9.69 -1.27 -13.20
CA THR A 783 9.62 0.18 -13.37
C THR A 783 8.29 0.55 -14.00
N THR A 784 7.80 1.75 -13.72
CA THR A 784 6.55 2.28 -14.28
C THR A 784 6.81 3.60 -15.01
N SER A 785 5.74 4.24 -15.49
CA SER A 785 5.78 5.58 -16.06
C SER A 785 6.11 6.69 -15.04
N LEU A 786 5.96 6.43 -13.73
CA LEU A 786 6.29 7.39 -12.67
C LEU A 786 7.56 6.98 -11.90
N PRO A 787 8.41 7.93 -11.52
CA PRO A 787 9.75 7.64 -10.97
C PRO A 787 9.73 6.99 -9.60
N LEU A 788 8.64 7.11 -8.85
CA LEU A 788 8.48 6.54 -7.51
C LEU A 788 7.61 5.27 -7.49
N ALA A 789 7.13 4.76 -8.64
CA ALA A 789 6.24 3.60 -8.67
C ALA A 789 6.89 2.35 -9.29
N GLY A 790 6.70 1.20 -8.62
CA GLY A 790 7.24 -0.11 -9.02
C GLY A 790 8.27 -0.70 -8.04
N GLN A 791 8.88 -1.82 -8.41
CA GLN A 791 9.85 -2.54 -7.55
C GLN A 791 11.20 -1.83 -7.43
N ALA A 792 11.76 -1.35 -8.55
CA ALA A 792 13.07 -0.71 -8.56
C ALA A 792 13.07 0.65 -7.82
N PRO A 793 12.05 1.52 -7.98
CA PRO A 793 11.92 2.70 -7.14
C PRO A 793 11.82 2.39 -5.65
N PHE A 794 11.02 1.40 -5.26
CA PHE A 794 10.94 0.97 -3.86
C PHE A 794 12.30 0.54 -3.31
N ALA A 795 13.05 -0.29 -4.05
CA ALA A 795 14.39 -0.71 -3.65
C ALA A 795 15.37 0.47 -3.52
N ALA A 796 15.27 1.46 -4.43
CA ALA A 796 16.10 2.66 -4.38
C ALA A 796 15.78 3.54 -3.17
N ILE A 797 14.50 3.75 -2.85
CA ILE A 797 14.06 4.49 -1.65
C ILE A 797 14.52 3.75 -0.38
N ALA A 798 14.43 2.42 -0.36
CA ALA A 798 14.93 1.58 0.72
C ALA A 798 16.47 1.58 0.84
N GLY A 799 17.20 2.08 -0.16
CA GLY A 799 18.66 2.09 -0.19
C GLY A 799 19.28 0.70 -0.37
N LEU A 800 18.59 -0.22 -1.04
CA LEU A 800 19.08 -1.58 -1.28
C LEU A 800 20.00 -1.63 -2.50
N GLU A 801 21.19 -2.19 -2.30
CA GLU A 801 22.15 -2.44 -3.37
C GLU A 801 21.96 -3.83 -3.99
N GLN A 802 22.25 -3.96 -5.29
CA GLN A 802 22.16 -5.24 -5.97
C GLN A 802 23.24 -6.24 -5.49
N ILE A 803 22.82 -7.47 -5.24
CA ILE A 803 23.67 -8.61 -4.89
C ILE A 803 23.56 -9.65 -6.02
N SER A 804 24.66 -9.90 -6.72
CA SER A 804 24.75 -10.90 -7.81
C SER A 804 25.65 -12.09 -7.50
N VAL A 805 26.34 -12.05 -6.35
CA VAL A 805 27.16 -13.14 -5.79
C VAL A 805 26.96 -13.19 -4.28
N THR A 806 27.29 -14.31 -3.64
CA THR A 806 27.13 -14.47 -2.19
C THR A 806 27.70 -13.26 -1.44
N ALA A 807 26.85 -12.60 -0.64
CA ALA A 807 27.22 -11.46 0.19
C ALA A 807 27.24 -11.86 1.66
N THR A 808 28.17 -11.28 2.42
CA THR A 808 28.32 -11.50 3.86
C THR A 808 28.47 -10.17 4.58
N GLY A 809 27.81 -9.99 5.72
CA GLY A 809 27.82 -8.77 6.53
C GLY A 809 27.41 -9.03 7.98
N ASP A 810 27.34 -7.97 8.79
CA ASP A 810 26.90 -8.04 10.19
C ASP A 810 26.13 -6.75 10.56
N PRO A 811 24.86 -6.62 10.14
CA PRO A 811 24.10 -7.50 9.23
C PRO A 811 24.36 -7.18 7.74
N VAL A 812 23.77 -7.97 6.83
CA VAL A 812 23.73 -7.70 5.38
C VAL A 812 22.29 -7.40 4.93
N SER A 813 22.14 -6.47 3.99
CA SER A 813 20.90 -6.18 3.28
C SER A 813 21.19 -6.05 1.78
N GLY A 814 20.24 -6.36 0.93
CA GLY A 814 20.36 -6.10 -0.51
C GLY A 814 19.24 -6.68 -1.35
N LEU A 815 19.34 -6.42 -2.65
CA LEU A 815 18.40 -6.79 -3.70
C LEU A 815 19.02 -7.83 -4.63
N VAL A 816 18.39 -8.99 -4.79
CA VAL A 816 18.77 -9.99 -5.79
C VAL A 816 17.84 -9.86 -7.00
N LEU A 817 18.42 -9.66 -8.18
CA LEU A 817 17.69 -9.57 -9.43
C LEU A 817 17.76 -10.89 -10.17
N PHE A 818 16.62 -11.43 -10.58
CA PHE A 818 16.52 -12.70 -11.29
C PHE A 818 16.21 -12.49 -12.78
N ASN A 819 16.96 -13.18 -13.65
CA ASN A 819 16.76 -13.14 -15.11
C ASN A 819 15.71 -14.17 -15.60
N GLN A 820 15.23 -15.02 -14.71
CA GLN A 820 14.25 -16.09 -14.94
C GLN A 820 13.30 -16.16 -13.75
N GLY A 821 12.10 -16.70 -13.96
CA GLY A 821 11.07 -16.84 -12.93
C GLY A 821 9.82 -16.01 -13.23
N ALA A 822 8.97 -15.87 -12.23
CA ALA A 822 7.73 -15.11 -12.26
C ALA A 822 7.47 -14.46 -10.87
N HIS A 823 6.37 -13.71 -10.75
CA HIS A 823 6.05 -12.85 -9.60
C HIS A 823 6.14 -13.49 -8.20
N ALA A 824 5.83 -14.78 -8.08
CA ALA A 824 5.82 -15.54 -6.83
C ALA A 824 6.63 -16.84 -6.98
N SER A 825 7.77 -16.74 -7.65
CA SER A 825 8.65 -17.88 -7.93
C SER A 825 9.20 -18.56 -6.69
N SER A 826 9.28 -17.91 -5.52
CA SER A 826 9.65 -18.62 -4.29
C SER A 826 8.61 -19.65 -3.85
N LEU A 827 7.36 -19.53 -4.33
CA LEU A 827 6.24 -20.42 -4.01
C LEU A 827 5.85 -21.35 -5.18
N SER A 828 6.25 -21.04 -6.41
CA SER A 828 5.90 -21.83 -7.59
C SER A 828 7.10 -22.08 -8.52
N PRO A 829 7.44 -23.36 -8.79
CA PRO A 829 8.49 -23.74 -9.74
C PRO A 829 8.08 -23.71 -11.21
N GLU A 830 6.83 -23.34 -11.53
CA GLU A 830 6.27 -23.45 -12.88
C GLU A 830 7.06 -22.64 -13.93
N ALA A 831 7.45 -21.40 -13.60
CA ALA A 831 8.19 -20.54 -14.51
C ALA A 831 9.67 -20.96 -14.63
N SER A 832 10.33 -21.25 -13.50
CA SER A 832 11.70 -21.75 -13.47
C SER A 832 12.00 -22.44 -12.14
N ALA A 833 12.07 -23.77 -12.15
CA ALA A 833 12.42 -24.55 -10.97
C ALA A 833 13.81 -24.19 -10.40
N ALA A 834 14.75 -23.75 -11.26
CA ALA A 834 16.06 -23.28 -10.84
C ALA A 834 15.97 -21.97 -10.06
N ALA A 835 15.21 -20.98 -10.57
CA ALA A 835 14.98 -19.72 -9.87
C ALA A 835 14.26 -19.94 -8.52
N THR A 836 13.21 -20.77 -8.49
CA THR A 836 12.53 -21.14 -7.24
C THR A 836 13.47 -21.75 -6.22
N THR A 837 14.30 -22.70 -6.65
CA THR A 837 15.26 -23.36 -5.76
C THR A 837 16.28 -22.36 -5.21
N GLU A 838 16.75 -21.42 -6.04
CA GLU A 838 17.69 -20.38 -5.63
C GLU A 838 17.04 -19.41 -4.64
N MET A 839 15.86 -18.86 -4.95
CA MET A 839 15.11 -17.97 -4.05
C MET A 839 14.85 -18.61 -2.68
N GLN A 840 14.43 -19.89 -2.66
CA GLN A 840 14.19 -20.60 -1.40
C GLN A 840 15.48 -20.81 -0.59
N ARG A 841 16.63 -21.05 -1.25
CA ARG A 841 17.94 -21.15 -0.59
C ARG A 841 18.41 -19.81 -0.05
N GLU A 842 18.23 -18.74 -0.81
CA GLU A 842 18.54 -17.37 -0.39
C GLU A 842 17.77 -17.01 0.88
N VAL A 843 16.44 -17.20 0.88
CA VAL A 843 15.58 -16.97 2.05
C VAL A 843 16.04 -17.80 3.25
N ALA A 844 16.18 -19.12 3.08
CA ALA A 844 16.54 -20.01 4.18
C ALA A 844 17.94 -19.70 4.74
N GLY A 845 18.91 -19.39 3.88
CA GLY A 845 20.26 -19.02 4.30
C GLY A 845 20.34 -17.64 4.96
N PHE A 846 19.60 -16.67 4.44
CA PHE A 846 19.50 -15.33 5.01
C PHE A 846 18.94 -15.35 6.43
N LEU A 847 17.81 -16.04 6.63
CA LEU A 847 17.17 -16.11 7.94
C LEU A 847 17.96 -16.99 8.93
N SER A 848 18.48 -18.14 8.50
CA SER A 848 19.21 -19.05 9.40
C SER A 848 20.57 -18.53 9.83
N SER A 849 21.16 -17.63 9.04
CA SER A 849 22.40 -16.93 9.36
C SER A 849 22.21 -15.65 10.18
N ASP A 850 20.99 -15.36 10.66
CA ASP A 850 20.65 -14.13 11.38
C ASP A 850 20.99 -12.87 10.56
N ALA A 851 20.68 -12.91 9.26
CA ALA A 851 20.96 -11.85 8.29
C ALA A 851 22.46 -11.50 8.16
N THR A 852 23.35 -12.48 8.32
CA THR A 852 24.79 -12.28 8.09
C THR A 852 25.24 -12.74 6.71
N VAL A 853 24.41 -13.50 5.98
CA VAL A 853 24.73 -14.03 4.65
C VAL A 853 23.51 -13.98 3.73
N ILE A 854 23.66 -13.48 2.50
CA ILE A 854 22.72 -13.72 1.39
C ILE A 854 23.44 -14.66 0.41
N PRO A 855 23.12 -15.97 0.42
CA PRO A 855 23.85 -16.96 -0.38
C PRO A 855 23.33 -17.02 -1.81
N ILE A 856 24.20 -16.75 -2.78
CA ILE A 856 23.94 -16.99 -4.20
C ILE A 856 24.65 -18.30 -4.60
N THR A 857 23.86 -19.35 -4.88
CA THR A 857 24.33 -20.70 -5.23
C THR A 857 24.19 -21.04 -6.71
N ASP A 858 23.27 -20.38 -7.43
CA ASP A 858 23.09 -20.54 -8.88
C ASP A 858 23.11 -19.17 -9.59
N THR A 859 24.31 -18.72 -9.96
CA THR A 859 24.49 -17.45 -10.67
C THR A 859 23.92 -17.45 -12.09
N SER A 860 23.39 -18.58 -12.60
CA SER A 860 22.83 -18.63 -13.96
C SER A 860 21.41 -18.03 -14.04
N VAL A 861 20.68 -18.03 -12.92
CA VAL A 861 19.33 -17.44 -12.81
C VAL A 861 19.35 -16.01 -12.25
N VAL A 862 20.50 -15.53 -11.78
CA VAL A 862 20.70 -14.18 -11.23
C VAL A 862 21.24 -13.23 -12.31
N ALA A 863 20.67 -12.03 -12.39
CA ALA A 863 21.13 -10.95 -13.25
C ALA A 863 22.37 -10.26 -12.64
N ASN A 864 23.35 -9.94 -13.49
CA ASN A 864 24.63 -9.34 -13.09
C ASN A 864 24.70 -7.85 -13.39
#